data_AF-A0A0A6P7K5-F1
#
_entry.id   AF-A0A0A6P7K5-F1
#
_cell.length_a   1.000
_cell.length_b   1.000
_cell.length_c   1.000
_cell.angle_alpha   90.00
_cell.angle_beta   90.00
_cell.angle_gamma   90.00
#
_symmetry.space_group_name_H-M   'P 1'
#
loop_
_entity.id
_entity.type
_entity.pdbx_description
1 polymer ?
#
loop_
_entity_poly.entity_id
_entity_poly.type
_entity_poly.pdbx_seq_one_letter_code
_entity_poly.pdbx_strand_id
1 'polypeptide(L)'
;MTKYHLQSQKESIKLLSLLFGNPNFSAKLEVCEEICFGVDNWLDIGEINLHPGETPIERALKVGAYSWKVPQFNELLSAALELMVSNEAQAKQQTPQDKIKKFEPKTKRALETVVNVAIRCGLAHPVFDAACIMDMPFKRPTTVVADTNSVLQGGLDFVVRFLYPMARIKIPAVVHMEILNMTDRYFSQRRKKLPNKGALLFDHVTSQGGQRVLLRLELQTDAEIERPRVGADPLRGIFQPSPDQEDKNLGLLVVQRSFADRLVLETAIQHRERLNPDHTVMLLTSDQGLARMTLGEGMQPLFFDTNHLHDIFGSVLSGTGFRPFIGTLNFEWLYFVPLTELIWEFAVTFGSARLRNQETGAIFEVSAIGEGRTWNPYHAKDDLLWVRWEPSNTFYNDKPSMTPDVDVAFLKSASKFSVSSMLSFIGIFQEKNRLTDEEGMSILGMKNADYYAKYRNFLLAGNFLEQREQFFIKTEQLEQLWEALKNGDNSLIRKLLCCVQTFAEFIGNLKVGYPLTSKDTSAVSHSAFPTYCALAEISCAGLHLSGEGICATSFYPDLKAFSEIAIKSYQTLAKGEKYILTGLWLETLAKEYGIHPIIARNRLNEAQKAGLLERYTEGSTPETQFEKHTMHYLTLDNGVPVIQKVKLYRGDFVIPVRASVSIRIEGKQ
;
A
#
# COMPACT_ATOMS: atom_id res chain seq x y z
N MET A 1 8.57 -26.00 20.87
CA MET A 1 8.52 -24.53 20.74
C MET A 1 8.07 -24.22 19.33
N THR A 2 6.87 -23.69 19.16
CA THR A 2 6.35 -23.20 17.88
C THR A 2 7.15 -21.97 17.47
N LYS A 3 7.80 -22.03 16.31
CA LYS A 3 8.71 -21.00 15.80
C LYS A 3 7.89 -19.81 15.26
N TYR A 4 8.40 -18.60 15.40
CA TYR A 4 7.83 -17.43 14.71
C TYR A 4 7.99 -17.55 13.19
N HIS A 5 6.94 -17.20 12.47
CA HIS A 5 6.91 -17.16 11.01
C HIS A 5 6.54 -15.76 10.52
N LEU A 6 7.29 -15.23 9.57
CA LEU A 6 6.97 -13.94 8.97
C LEU A 6 5.74 -14.08 8.06
N GLN A 7 4.65 -13.37 8.37
CA GLN A 7 3.37 -13.48 7.65
C GLN A 7 2.72 -12.11 7.42
N SER A 8 1.92 -12.01 6.36
CA SER A 8 1.06 -10.84 6.12
C SER A 8 -0.28 -10.97 6.84
N GLN A 9 -0.99 -9.85 7.03
CA GLN A 9 -2.36 -9.87 7.58
C GLN A 9 -3.25 -10.90 6.89
N LYS A 10 -3.16 -11.03 5.56
CA LYS A 10 -4.02 -11.93 4.76
C LYS A 10 -3.72 -13.41 5.01
N GLU A 11 -2.46 -13.77 5.17
CA GLU A 11 -2.03 -15.15 5.42
C GLU A 11 -2.47 -15.60 6.82
N SER A 12 -2.41 -14.69 7.79
CA SER A 12 -2.69 -15.02 9.19
C SER A 12 -4.18 -15.13 9.52
N ILE A 13 -5.09 -14.74 8.62
CA ILE A 13 -6.55 -14.87 8.85
C ILE A 13 -6.94 -16.32 9.09
N LYS A 14 -6.31 -17.28 8.39
CA LYS A 14 -6.59 -18.70 8.59
C LYS A 14 -6.24 -19.13 10.01
N LEU A 15 -5.02 -18.81 10.47
CA LEU A 15 -4.58 -19.11 11.83
C LEU A 15 -5.45 -18.41 12.88
N LEU A 16 -5.81 -17.15 12.64
CA LEU A 16 -6.68 -16.39 13.53
C LEU A 16 -8.10 -16.98 13.58
N SER A 17 -8.61 -17.55 12.49
CA SER A 17 -9.92 -18.22 12.47
C SER A 17 -9.95 -19.47 13.34
N LEU A 18 -8.82 -20.19 13.45
CA LEU A 18 -8.70 -21.36 14.34
C LEU A 18 -8.80 -20.96 15.82
N LEU A 19 -8.36 -19.75 16.19
CA LEU A 19 -8.52 -19.20 17.55
C LEU A 19 -10.00 -19.10 17.96
N PHE A 20 -10.86 -18.71 17.03
CA PHE A 20 -12.30 -18.55 17.25
C PHE A 20 -13.11 -19.75 16.74
N GLY A 21 -12.52 -20.96 16.70
CA GLY A 21 -13.13 -22.16 16.12
C GLY A 21 -14.57 -22.45 16.57
N ASN A 22 -15.03 -21.85 17.68
CA ASN A 22 -16.43 -21.63 17.98
C ASN A 22 -16.76 -20.12 18.01
N PRO A 23 -17.83 -19.66 17.32
CA PRO A 23 -18.22 -18.25 17.26
C PRO A 23 -18.58 -17.62 18.61
N ASN A 24 -18.89 -18.42 19.64
CA ASN A 24 -19.21 -17.93 20.97
C ASN A 24 -17.98 -17.67 21.85
N PHE A 25 -16.78 -18.00 21.36
CA PHE A 25 -15.55 -17.82 22.14
C PHE A 25 -15.12 -16.36 22.16
N SER A 26 -14.68 -15.91 23.33
CA SER A 26 -14.05 -14.60 23.49
C SER A 26 -12.53 -14.73 23.56
N ALA A 27 -11.83 -13.69 23.12
CA ALA A 27 -10.38 -13.64 23.19
C ALA A 27 -9.92 -12.38 23.91
N LYS A 28 -8.97 -12.52 24.84
CA LYS A 28 -8.27 -11.37 25.42
C LYS A 28 -7.27 -10.81 24.43
N LEU A 29 -7.33 -9.51 24.18
CA LEU A 29 -6.33 -8.77 23.42
C LEU A 29 -5.29 -8.23 24.40
N GLU A 30 -4.04 -8.63 24.18
CA GLU A 30 -2.95 -8.29 25.09
C GLU A 30 -1.75 -7.75 24.30
N VAL A 31 -1.00 -6.83 24.91
CA VAL A 31 0.22 -6.25 24.31
C VAL A 31 1.42 -6.46 25.20
N CYS A 32 2.60 -6.55 24.58
CA CYS A 32 3.87 -6.69 25.29
C CYS A 32 4.94 -5.78 24.70
N GLU A 33 5.56 -4.99 25.58
CA GLU A 33 6.86 -4.36 25.39
C GLU A 33 7.84 -5.08 26.32
N GLU A 34 8.72 -5.91 25.74
CA GLU A 34 9.52 -6.89 26.49
C GLU A 34 10.41 -6.28 27.58
N ILE A 35 10.86 -5.03 27.44
CA ILE A 35 11.76 -4.38 28.40
C ILE A 35 10.96 -3.72 29.53
N CYS A 36 9.82 -3.12 29.19
CA CYS A 36 8.94 -2.49 30.16
C CYS A 36 8.21 -3.53 31.00
N PHE A 37 7.54 -4.48 30.35
CA PHE A 37 6.67 -5.45 31.00
C PHE A 37 7.39 -6.76 31.31
N GLY A 38 8.45 -7.13 30.59
CA GLY A 38 9.11 -8.43 30.72
C GLY A 38 8.63 -9.42 29.65
N VAL A 39 9.48 -10.39 29.30
CA VAL A 39 9.29 -11.28 28.13
C VAL A 39 7.98 -12.07 28.16
N ASP A 40 7.54 -12.52 29.34
CA ASP A 40 6.33 -13.35 29.51
C ASP A 40 5.14 -12.61 30.12
N ASN A 41 5.24 -11.28 30.25
CA ASN A 41 4.23 -10.47 30.89
C ASN A 41 3.47 -9.63 29.87
N TRP A 42 2.15 -9.79 29.90
CA TRP A 42 1.26 -9.23 28.89
C TRP A 42 0.25 -8.31 29.55
N LEU A 43 0.12 -7.11 29.00
CA LEU A 43 -0.87 -6.14 29.45
C LEU A 43 -2.18 -6.41 28.71
N ASP A 44 -3.23 -6.73 29.47
CA ASP A 44 -4.59 -6.90 28.94
C ASP A 44 -5.16 -5.53 28.55
N ILE A 45 -5.46 -5.36 27.26
CA ILE A 45 -6.04 -4.15 26.68
C ILE A 45 -7.49 -4.37 26.23
N GLY A 46 -8.12 -5.45 26.69
CA GLY A 46 -9.55 -5.68 26.52
C GLY A 46 -9.90 -7.02 25.89
N GLU A 47 -11.18 -7.14 25.54
CA GLU A 47 -11.77 -8.39 25.10
C GLU A 47 -12.37 -8.25 23.70
N ILE A 48 -12.06 -9.21 22.82
CA ILE A 48 -12.61 -9.34 21.49
C ILE A 48 -13.67 -10.43 21.50
N ASN A 49 -14.88 -10.07 21.09
CA ASN A 49 -15.98 -11.01 20.83
C ASN A 49 -16.27 -11.02 19.33
N LEU A 50 -16.29 -12.20 18.72
CA LEU A 50 -16.60 -12.35 17.30
C LEU A 50 -18.12 -12.55 17.11
N HIS A 51 -18.69 -11.94 16.08
CA HIS A 51 -20.12 -12.01 15.76
C HIS A 51 -20.32 -12.48 14.31
N PRO A 52 -19.95 -13.72 13.97
CA PRO A 52 -19.94 -14.15 12.56
C PRO A 52 -21.33 -14.31 11.95
N GLY A 53 -22.38 -14.48 12.76
CA GLY A 53 -23.73 -14.78 12.26
C GLY A 53 -23.72 -16.04 11.40
N GLU A 54 -24.27 -15.96 10.19
CA GLU A 54 -24.25 -17.06 9.20
C GLU A 54 -22.97 -17.08 8.34
N THR A 55 -22.06 -16.13 8.56
CA THR A 55 -20.87 -15.95 7.73
C THR A 55 -19.71 -16.82 8.23
N PRO A 56 -18.89 -17.41 7.34
CA PRO A 56 -17.67 -18.10 7.77
C PRO A 56 -16.76 -17.21 8.62
N ILE A 57 -16.16 -17.76 9.68
CA ILE A 57 -15.29 -17.03 10.63
C ILE A 57 -14.21 -16.22 9.92
N GLU A 58 -13.54 -16.80 8.92
CA GLU A 58 -12.52 -16.08 8.14
C GLU A 58 -13.06 -14.81 7.48
N ARG A 59 -14.29 -14.85 6.97
CA ARG A 59 -14.93 -13.70 6.36
C ARG A 59 -15.42 -12.72 7.42
N ALA A 60 -15.94 -13.19 8.55
CA ALA A 60 -16.30 -12.36 9.70
C ALA A 60 -15.10 -11.52 10.19
N LEU A 61 -13.92 -12.14 10.29
CA LEU A 61 -12.66 -11.46 10.64
C LEU A 61 -12.27 -10.38 9.62
N LYS A 62 -12.51 -10.60 8.32
CA LYS A 62 -12.22 -9.64 7.24
C LYS A 62 -13.19 -8.47 7.19
N VAL A 63 -14.46 -8.71 7.50
CA VAL A 63 -15.51 -7.68 7.44
C VAL A 63 -15.74 -6.98 8.78
N GLY A 64 -14.84 -7.17 9.76
CA GLY A 64 -14.93 -6.48 11.04
C GLY A 64 -16.16 -6.86 11.85
N ALA A 65 -16.64 -8.11 11.73
CA ALA A 65 -17.76 -8.63 12.51
C ALA A 65 -17.30 -9.05 13.91
N TYR A 66 -16.74 -8.10 14.66
CA TYR A 66 -16.30 -8.27 16.05
C TYR A 66 -16.57 -7.00 16.84
N SER A 67 -16.63 -7.15 18.15
CA SER A 67 -16.64 -6.05 19.11
C SER A 67 -15.43 -6.13 20.02
N TRP A 68 -14.77 -5.00 20.27
CA TRP A 68 -13.68 -4.85 21.22
C TRP A 68 -14.16 -4.05 22.43
N LYS A 69 -14.19 -4.71 23.59
CA LYS A 69 -14.48 -4.08 24.88
C LYS A 69 -13.18 -3.52 25.46
N VAL A 70 -13.07 -2.19 25.50
CA VAL A 70 -11.88 -1.48 25.98
C VAL A 70 -11.94 -1.37 27.51
N PRO A 71 -10.86 -1.66 28.25
CA PRO A 71 -10.85 -1.55 29.71
C PRO A 71 -10.94 -0.09 30.16
N GLN A 72 -11.25 0.12 31.45
CA GLN A 72 -11.18 1.45 32.06
C GLN A 72 -9.73 1.93 32.14
N PHE A 73 -9.51 3.23 31.90
CA PHE A 73 -8.14 3.77 31.86
C PHE A 73 -7.37 3.55 33.16
N ASN A 74 -8.05 3.72 34.31
CA ASN A 74 -7.43 3.56 35.62
C ASN A 74 -7.03 2.10 35.91
N GLU A 75 -7.83 1.13 35.44
CA GLU A 75 -7.53 -0.30 35.55
C GLU A 75 -6.31 -0.65 34.70
N LEU A 76 -6.29 -0.17 33.45
CA LEU A 76 -5.19 -0.38 32.52
C LEU A 76 -3.88 0.25 33.04
N LEU A 77 -3.93 1.48 33.56
CA LEU A 77 -2.78 2.18 34.12
C LEU A 77 -2.22 1.44 35.34
N SER A 78 -3.09 0.98 36.23
CA SER A 78 -2.69 0.23 37.42
C SER A 78 -2.00 -1.08 37.03
N ALA A 79 -2.61 -1.86 36.13
CA ALA A 79 -2.03 -3.10 35.63
C ALA A 79 -0.66 -2.89 34.96
N ALA A 80 -0.52 -1.87 34.12
CA ALA A 80 0.75 -1.55 33.47
C ALA A 80 1.85 -1.18 34.47
N LEU A 81 1.53 -0.39 35.49
CA LEU A 81 2.48 0.01 36.54
C LEU A 81 2.89 -1.19 37.40
N GLU A 82 1.96 -2.07 37.74
CA GLU A 82 2.25 -3.32 38.45
C GLU A 82 3.22 -4.20 37.65
N LEU A 83 3.01 -4.38 36.35
CA LEU A 83 3.93 -5.11 35.47
C LEU A 83 5.32 -4.45 35.41
N MET A 84 5.39 -3.11 35.38
CA MET A 84 6.69 -2.42 35.35
C MET A 84 7.48 -2.56 36.65
N VAL A 85 6.80 -2.54 37.80
CA VAL A 85 7.40 -2.60 39.15
C VAL A 85 7.82 -4.02 39.51
N SER A 86 6.99 -5.02 39.23
CA SER A 86 7.27 -6.44 39.53
C SER A 86 8.53 -6.96 38.83
N ASN A 87 8.84 -6.43 37.65
CA ASN A 87 9.99 -6.83 36.84
C ASN A 87 11.27 -6.02 37.10
N GLU A 88 11.27 -5.11 38.08
CA GLU A 88 12.49 -4.40 38.45
C GLU A 88 13.12 -5.12 39.66
N ALA A 89 14.20 -5.87 39.41
CA ALA A 89 14.97 -6.55 40.45
C ALA A 89 15.22 -5.62 41.65
N GLN A 90 15.22 -6.18 42.87
CA GLN A 90 15.32 -5.53 44.19
C GLN A 90 16.62 -4.71 44.41
N ALA A 91 17.09 -3.95 43.43
CA ALA A 91 18.45 -3.43 43.37
C ALA A 91 18.63 -2.06 44.04
N LYS A 92 17.58 -1.42 44.57
CA LYS A 92 17.70 -0.18 45.36
C LYS A 92 16.61 -0.11 46.43
N GLN A 93 16.92 0.50 47.57
CA GLN A 93 16.04 0.82 48.72
C GLN A 93 14.89 1.80 48.37
N GLN A 94 14.28 1.67 47.19
CA GLN A 94 13.12 2.45 46.77
C GLN A 94 11.87 1.64 47.06
N THR A 95 10.92 2.26 47.74
CA THR A 95 9.62 1.64 47.97
C THR A 95 8.89 1.45 46.64
N PRO A 96 7.98 0.47 46.51
CA PRO A 96 7.14 0.33 45.31
C PRO A 96 6.40 1.63 44.94
N GLN A 97 6.00 2.44 45.93
CA GLN A 97 5.35 3.74 45.71
C GLN A 97 6.27 4.77 45.05
N ASP A 98 7.57 4.80 45.39
CA ASP A 98 8.54 5.70 44.76
C ASP A 98 8.77 5.34 43.29
N LYS A 99 8.73 4.05 42.97
CA LYS A 99 8.85 3.55 41.59
C LYS A 99 7.63 3.89 40.75
N ILE A 100 6.43 3.77 41.32
CA ILE A 100 5.18 4.16 40.66
C ILE A 100 5.22 5.64 40.28
N LYS A 101 5.53 6.53 41.23
CA LYS A 101 5.63 7.98 40.98
C LYS A 101 6.64 8.34 39.88
N LYS A 102 7.70 7.55 39.74
CA LYS A 102 8.73 7.73 38.71
C LYS A 102 8.24 7.36 37.30
N PHE A 103 7.44 6.31 37.15
CA PHE A 103 7.02 5.80 35.84
C PHE A 103 5.69 6.39 35.37
N GLU A 104 4.78 6.67 36.30
CA GLU A 104 3.40 7.07 36.04
C GLU A 104 3.21 8.18 34.98
N PRO A 105 3.93 9.33 35.01
CA PRO A 105 3.63 10.42 34.07
C PRO A 105 3.84 10.06 32.60
N LYS A 106 4.84 9.22 32.31
CA LYS A 106 5.15 8.78 30.94
C LYS A 106 4.34 7.55 30.56
N THR A 107 4.10 6.64 31.49
CA THR A 107 3.22 5.48 31.27
C THR A 107 1.79 5.92 30.95
N LYS A 108 1.26 6.92 31.67
CA LYS A 108 -0.06 7.51 31.40
C LYS A 108 -0.19 7.94 29.93
N ARG A 109 0.75 8.75 29.45
CA ARG A 109 0.77 9.22 28.06
C ARG A 109 1.00 8.10 27.05
N ALA A 110 1.75 7.07 27.41
CA ALA A 110 1.97 5.94 26.53
C ALA A 110 0.68 5.12 26.33
N LEU A 111 -0.10 4.92 27.41
CA LEU A 111 -1.35 4.16 27.37
C LEU A 111 -2.49 4.91 26.67
N GLU A 112 -2.46 6.24 26.61
CA GLU A 112 -3.32 7.03 25.71
C GLU A 112 -3.18 6.58 24.23
N THR A 113 -2.04 5.97 23.86
CA THR A 113 -1.84 5.43 22.51
C THR A 113 -2.75 4.24 22.19
N VAL A 114 -3.35 3.56 23.18
CA VAL A 114 -4.39 2.54 22.93
C VAL A 114 -5.56 3.15 22.16
N VAL A 115 -5.93 4.38 22.50
CA VAL A 115 -6.97 5.12 21.80
C VAL A 115 -6.48 5.60 20.43
N ASN A 116 -5.24 6.09 20.34
CA ASN A 116 -4.68 6.46 19.05
C ASN A 116 -4.69 5.28 18.06
N VAL A 117 -4.37 4.05 18.51
CA VAL A 117 -4.48 2.83 17.69
C VAL A 117 -5.91 2.64 17.19
N ALA A 118 -6.91 2.76 18.07
CA ALA A 118 -8.32 2.65 17.69
C ALA A 118 -8.69 3.63 16.58
N ILE A 119 -8.20 4.87 16.65
CA ILE A 119 -8.47 5.91 15.65
C ILE A 119 -7.74 5.63 14.34
N ARG A 120 -6.46 5.24 14.39
CA ARG A 120 -5.65 4.92 13.20
C ARG A 120 -6.20 3.72 12.43
N CYS A 121 -6.72 2.72 13.13
CA CYS A 121 -7.45 1.60 12.52
C CYS A 121 -8.84 2.01 11.99
N GLY A 122 -9.35 3.16 12.43
CA GLY A 122 -10.68 3.65 12.08
C GLY A 122 -11.80 3.00 12.89
N LEU A 123 -11.55 2.46 14.08
CA LEU A 123 -12.62 1.99 14.99
C LEU A 123 -13.31 3.15 15.72
N ALA A 124 -12.61 4.28 15.83
CA ALA A 124 -13.12 5.55 16.32
C ALA A 124 -12.64 6.67 15.40
N HIS A 125 -13.22 7.86 15.52
CA HIS A 125 -12.89 9.00 14.68
C HIS A 125 -12.52 10.23 15.53
N PRO A 126 -11.57 11.05 15.06
CA PRO A 126 -11.33 12.35 15.68
C PRO A 126 -12.57 13.22 15.54
N VAL A 127 -12.79 14.10 16.52
CA VAL A 127 -13.88 15.09 16.46
C VAL A 127 -13.34 16.34 15.78
N PHE A 128 -13.84 16.65 14.59
CA PHE A 128 -13.49 17.85 13.85
C PHE A 128 -14.61 18.88 13.93
N ASP A 129 -14.26 20.14 13.70
CA ASP A 129 -15.25 21.16 13.39
C ASP A 129 -15.96 20.81 12.07
N ALA A 130 -17.28 20.63 12.15
CA ALA A 130 -18.11 20.30 11.00
C ALA A 130 -17.96 21.34 9.87
N ALA A 131 -17.81 22.63 10.20
CA ALA A 131 -17.63 23.68 9.22
C ALA A 131 -16.35 23.51 8.40
N CYS A 132 -15.26 23.03 9.02
CA CYS A 132 -13.99 22.80 8.34
C CYS A 132 -14.06 21.61 7.36
N ILE A 133 -14.88 20.60 7.67
CA ILE A 133 -14.98 19.39 6.85
C ILE A 133 -16.03 19.50 5.75
N MET A 134 -17.16 20.17 5.99
CA MET A 134 -18.29 20.19 5.05
C MET A 134 -17.92 20.63 3.63
N ASP A 135 -16.90 21.48 3.46
CA ASP A 135 -16.50 22.00 2.16
C ASP A 135 -15.48 21.12 1.40
N MET A 136 -14.86 20.13 2.06
CA MET A 136 -13.78 19.32 1.46
C MET A 136 -14.23 18.22 0.49
N PRO A 137 -15.26 17.39 0.79
CA PRO A 137 -15.53 16.21 -0.03
C PRO A 137 -16.25 16.51 -1.36
N PHE A 138 -16.76 17.74 -1.57
CA PHE A 138 -17.78 17.98 -2.62
C PHE A 138 -17.62 19.26 -3.47
N LYS A 139 -16.67 20.17 -3.18
CA LYS A 139 -16.58 21.44 -3.92
C LYS A 139 -15.23 21.72 -4.60
N ARG A 140 -14.09 21.55 -3.91
CA ARG A 140 -12.76 21.87 -4.45
C ARG A 140 -11.66 20.97 -3.85
N PRO A 141 -10.63 20.60 -4.62
CA PRO A 141 -9.44 19.95 -4.07
C PRO A 141 -8.83 20.84 -2.97
N THR A 142 -8.53 20.25 -1.81
CA THR A 142 -7.90 20.93 -0.68
C THR A 142 -6.53 20.31 -0.42
N THR A 143 -5.53 21.12 -0.11
CA THR A 143 -4.25 20.60 0.41
C THR A 143 -4.28 20.59 1.93
N VAL A 144 -3.98 19.45 2.53
CA VAL A 144 -3.85 19.27 3.97
C VAL A 144 -2.38 19.08 4.30
N VAL A 145 -1.84 19.99 5.11
CA VAL A 145 -0.48 19.93 5.65
C VAL A 145 -0.54 19.37 7.06
N ALA A 146 0.07 18.21 7.29
CA ALA A 146 0.01 17.50 8.56
C ALA A 146 1.14 17.89 9.51
N ASP A 147 0.84 18.00 10.82
CA ASP A 147 1.84 18.10 11.89
C ASP A 147 2.13 16.71 12.53
N THR A 148 3.07 16.65 13.45
CA THR A 148 3.42 15.38 14.15
C THR A 148 2.27 14.84 14.99
N ASN A 149 1.48 15.70 15.64
CA ASN A 149 0.35 15.23 16.46
C ASN A 149 -0.74 14.57 15.60
N SER A 150 -1.03 15.13 14.43
CA SER A 150 -2.00 14.58 13.47
C SER A 150 -1.62 13.21 12.94
N VAL A 151 -0.31 12.96 12.77
CA VAL A 151 0.22 11.64 12.42
C VAL A 151 0.05 10.66 13.59
N LEU A 152 0.43 11.06 14.81
CA LEU A 152 0.45 10.15 15.96
C LEU A 152 -0.96 9.82 16.48
N GLN A 153 -1.88 10.78 16.46
CA GLN A 153 -3.21 10.67 17.08
C GLN A 153 -4.31 10.24 16.09
N GLY A 154 -3.96 9.95 14.84
CA GLY A 154 -4.88 9.41 13.83
C GLY A 154 -5.76 10.42 13.12
N GLY A 155 -5.50 11.73 13.30
CA GLY A 155 -6.14 12.77 12.51
C GLY A 155 -5.85 12.61 11.01
N LEU A 156 -4.61 12.24 10.67
CA LEU A 156 -4.21 12.01 9.28
C LEU A 156 -4.84 10.74 8.70
N ASP A 157 -4.94 9.65 9.46
CA ASP A 157 -5.61 8.42 9.04
C ASP A 157 -7.08 8.67 8.67
N PHE A 158 -7.78 9.56 9.40
CA PHE A 158 -9.15 9.97 9.04
C PHE A 158 -9.21 10.68 7.68
N VAL A 159 -8.33 11.66 7.44
CA VAL A 159 -8.26 12.41 6.18
C VAL A 159 -8.00 11.45 5.02
N VAL A 160 -7.07 10.52 5.19
CA VAL A 160 -6.72 9.52 4.17
C VAL A 160 -7.88 8.58 3.87
N ARG A 161 -8.57 8.12 4.92
CA ARG A 161 -9.63 7.12 4.78
C ARG A 161 -10.89 7.67 4.12
N PHE A 162 -11.23 8.93 4.39
CA PHE A 162 -12.55 9.47 4.00
C PHE A 162 -12.51 10.71 3.11
N LEU A 163 -11.40 11.46 3.08
CA LEU A 163 -11.29 12.70 2.31
C LEU A 163 -10.34 12.59 1.11
N TYR A 164 -9.41 11.63 1.10
CA TYR A 164 -8.59 11.34 -0.07
C TYR A 164 -9.43 10.75 -1.23
N PRO A 165 -9.22 11.13 -2.50
CA PRO A 165 -8.17 12.03 -3.02
C PRO A 165 -8.55 13.53 -3.07
N MET A 166 -9.71 13.93 -2.54
CA MET A 166 -10.14 15.34 -2.54
C MET A 166 -9.29 16.19 -1.59
N ALA A 167 -8.78 15.60 -0.52
CA ALA A 167 -7.71 16.13 0.32
C ALA A 167 -6.35 15.61 -0.16
N ARG A 168 -5.54 16.47 -0.81
CA ARG A 168 -4.14 16.18 -1.12
C ARG A 168 -3.29 16.33 0.13
N ILE A 169 -2.44 15.36 0.41
CA ILE A 169 -1.70 15.30 1.68
C ILE A 169 -0.27 15.77 1.45
N LYS A 170 0.19 16.66 2.31
CA LYS A 170 1.57 17.15 2.37
C LYS A 170 2.13 16.90 3.76
N ILE A 171 3.28 16.23 3.81
CA ILE A 171 3.99 16.00 5.09
C ILE A 171 5.27 16.82 5.07
N PRO A 172 5.40 17.82 5.97
CA PRO A 172 6.64 18.56 6.14
C PRO A 172 7.78 17.64 6.56
N ALA A 173 8.98 17.88 6.01
CA ALA A 173 10.17 17.11 6.38
C ALA A 173 10.48 17.13 7.89
N VAL A 174 10.13 18.21 8.59
CA VAL A 174 10.31 18.32 10.06
C VAL A 174 9.50 17.25 10.81
N VAL A 175 8.31 16.89 10.34
CA VAL A 175 7.48 15.83 10.94
C VAL A 175 8.16 14.46 10.81
N HIS A 176 8.71 14.15 9.63
CA HIS A 176 9.52 12.94 9.45
C HIS A 176 10.74 12.92 10.38
N MET A 177 11.44 14.05 10.51
CA MET A 177 12.61 14.16 11.38
C MET A 177 12.25 14.00 12.86
N GLU A 178 11.13 14.55 13.32
CA GLU A 178 10.67 14.38 14.70
C GLU A 178 10.37 12.91 15.02
N ILE A 179 9.70 12.20 14.12
CA ILE A 179 9.40 10.77 14.27
C ILE A 179 10.70 9.95 14.25
N LEU A 180 11.65 10.25 13.35
CA LEU A 180 12.97 9.59 13.33
C LEU A 180 13.76 9.84 14.62
N ASN A 181 13.69 11.05 15.18
CA ASN A 181 14.31 11.37 16.47
C ASN A 181 13.65 10.64 17.64
N MET A 182 12.34 10.39 17.60
CA MET A 182 11.67 9.50 18.56
C MET A 182 12.21 8.08 18.43
N THR A 183 12.40 7.59 17.22
CA THR A 183 12.97 6.25 16.96
C THR A 183 14.39 6.11 17.48
N ASP A 184 15.26 7.09 17.22
CA ASP A 184 16.64 7.03 17.75
C ASP A 184 16.67 7.11 19.28
N ARG A 185 15.83 7.94 19.89
CA ARG A 185 15.68 7.98 21.35
C ARG A 185 15.22 6.63 21.90
N TYR A 186 14.22 5.99 21.29
CA TYR A 186 13.75 4.66 21.69
C TYR A 186 14.90 3.64 21.66
N PHE A 187 15.60 3.49 20.53
CA PHE A 187 16.70 2.53 20.43
C PHE A 187 17.87 2.87 21.37
N SER A 188 18.14 4.15 21.58
CA SER A 188 19.15 4.61 22.53
C SER A 188 18.77 4.29 23.98
N GLN A 189 17.49 4.39 24.36
CA GLN A 189 17.01 3.93 25.66
C GLN A 189 17.05 2.41 25.79
N ARG A 190 16.61 1.68 24.76
CA ARG A 190 16.59 0.22 24.70
C ARG A 190 17.99 -0.41 24.84
N ARG A 191 19.04 0.28 24.40
CA ARG A 191 20.44 -0.14 24.58
C ARG A 191 20.99 0.09 25.99
N LYS A 192 20.32 0.86 26.86
CA LYS A 192 20.78 1.10 28.24
C LYS A 192 20.61 -0.14 29.09
N LYS A 193 21.55 -0.38 30.02
CA LYS A 193 21.48 -1.50 30.98
C LYS A 193 20.26 -1.41 31.93
N LEU A 194 19.86 -0.19 32.29
CA LEU A 194 18.72 0.09 33.18
C LEU A 194 17.92 1.28 32.62
N PRO A 195 17.03 1.06 31.64
CA PRO A 195 16.21 2.13 31.08
C PRO A 195 15.13 2.59 32.07
N ASN A 196 14.71 3.84 31.95
CA ASN A 196 13.46 4.27 32.60
C ASN A 196 12.30 3.67 31.80
N LYS A 197 11.63 2.66 32.34
CA LYS A 197 10.57 1.89 31.66
C LYS A 197 9.42 2.76 31.17
N GLY A 198 8.95 3.73 31.96
CA GLY A 198 7.89 4.64 31.52
C GLY A 198 8.31 5.51 30.34
N ALA A 199 9.54 6.03 30.36
CA ALA A 199 10.09 6.82 29.24
C ALA A 199 10.35 5.97 27.99
N LEU A 200 10.84 4.73 28.17
CA LEU A 200 11.08 3.79 27.07
C LEU A 200 9.77 3.39 26.40
N LEU A 201 8.72 3.08 27.17
CA LEU A 201 7.41 2.76 26.62
C LEU A 201 6.86 3.94 25.81
N PHE A 202 6.94 5.15 26.36
CA PHE A 202 6.50 6.36 25.66
C PHE A 202 7.25 6.58 24.34
N ASP A 203 8.58 6.46 24.34
CA ASP A 203 9.38 6.63 23.13
C ASP A 203 9.11 5.50 22.11
N HIS A 204 8.81 4.28 22.57
CA HIS A 204 8.43 3.17 21.69
C HIS A 204 7.11 3.49 20.97
N VAL A 205 6.03 3.70 21.72
CA VAL A 205 4.69 3.84 21.15
C VAL A 205 4.56 5.06 20.23
N THR A 206 5.31 6.13 20.53
CA THR A 206 5.34 7.35 19.69
C THR A 206 6.23 7.19 18.45
N SER A 207 7.33 6.43 18.53
CA SER A 207 8.19 6.19 17.37
C SER A 207 7.56 5.23 16.37
N GLN A 208 7.28 3.99 16.80
CA GLN A 208 6.85 2.92 15.90
C GLN A 208 5.45 3.16 15.34
N GLY A 209 4.53 3.70 16.15
CA GLY A 209 3.21 4.13 15.70
C GLY A 209 3.30 5.20 14.62
N GLY A 210 4.11 6.24 14.82
CA GLY A 210 4.29 7.32 13.84
C GLY A 210 4.96 6.85 12.55
N GLN A 211 6.01 6.03 12.65
CA GLN A 211 6.70 5.48 11.47
C GLN A 211 5.77 4.62 10.63
N ARG A 212 4.91 3.82 11.25
CA ARG A 212 3.93 2.99 10.53
C ARG A 212 2.93 3.84 9.75
N VAL A 213 2.45 4.95 10.30
CA VAL A 213 1.56 5.87 9.57
C VAL A 213 2.27 6.43 8.35
N LEU A 214 3.46 7.01 8.51
CA LEU A 214 4.21 7.59 7.40
C LEU A 214 4.49 6.57 6.28
N LEU A 215 4.90 5.35 6.64
CA LEU A 215 5.16 4.29 5.67
C LEU A 215 3.89 3.84 4.95
N ARG A 216 2.75 3.72 5.65
CA ARG A 216 1.46 3.41 5.00
C ARG A 216 1.09 4.49 3.98
N LEU A 217 1.35 5.76 4.30
CA LEU A 217 1.05 6.88 3.40
C LEU A 217 1.92 6.90 2.16
N GLU A 218 3.23 6.68 2.30
CA GLU A 218 4.16 6.54 1.17
C GLU A 218 3.75 5.40 0.22
N LEU A 219 3.06 4.38 0.72
CA LEU A 219 2.64 3.20 -0.06
C LEU A 219 1.21 3.28 -0.60
N GLN A 220 0.29 3.97 0.10
CA GLN A 220 -1.15 3.96 -0.19
C GLN A 220 -1.67 5.24 -0.82
N THR A 221 -0.97 6.37 -0.65
CA THR A 221 -1.42 7.69 -1.11
C THR A 221 -0.37 8.37 -1.97
N ASP A 222 -0.77 9.24 -2.90
CA ASP A 222 0.14 10.18 -3.58
C ASP A 222 0.60 11.30 -2.61
N ALA A 223 0.89 10.95 -1.35
CA ALA A 223 1.36 11.89 -0.34
C ALA A 223 2.77 12.37 -0.72
N GLU A 224 2.91 13.69 -0.87
CA GLU A 224 4.20 14.29 -1.21
C GLU A 224 4.91 14.76 0.06
N ILE A 225 6.14 14.30 0.26
CA ILE A 225 7.03 14.80 1.31
C ILE A 225 7.60 16.15 0.86
N GLU A 226 7.23 17.23 1.55
CA GLU A 226 7.72 18.57 1.22
C GLU A 226 8.89 18.97 2.10
N ARG A 227 9.99 19.31 1.43
CA ARG A 227 11.14 19.94 2.06
C ARG A 227 10.91 21.46 2.02
N PRO A 228 10.79 22.14 3.18
CA PRO A 228 10.69 23.59 3.17
C PRO A 228 11.96 24.18 2.52
N ARG A 229 11.79 25.15 1.62
CA ARG A 229 12.92 25.93 1.10
C ARG A 229 13.24 27.02 2.10
N VAL A 230 13.78 26.65 3.26
CA VAL A 230 14.46 27.63 4.10
C VAL A 230 15.82 27.86 3.44
N GLY A 231 16.05 29.07 2.93
CA GLY A 231 17.36 29.48 2.42
C GLY A 231 18.39 29.26 3.52
N ALA A 232 19.32 28.33 3.30
CA ALA A 232 20.12 27.67 4.33
C ALA A 232 19.24 26.97 5.39
N ASP A 233 19.07 25.66 5.24
CA ASP A 233 18.45 24.79 6.25
C ASP A 233 19.07 25.05 7.64
N PRO A 234 18.38 25.74 8.56
CA PRO A 234 18.93 26.07 9.88
C PRO A 234 19.20 24.80 10.70
N LEU A 235 18.53 23.70 10.35
CA LEU A 235 18.65 22.43 11.05
C LEU A 235 19.98 21.73 10.78
N ARG A 236 20.71 22.10 9.71
CA ARG A 236 22.06 21.57 9.46
C ARG A 236 23.05 21.97 10.56
N GLY A 237 22.84 23.10 11.22
CA GLY A 237 23.62 23.58 12.37
C GLY A 237 23.08 23.13 13.74
N ILE A 238 21.79 22.80 13.84
CA ILE A 238 21.11 22.45 15.11
C ILE A 238 21.32 20.97 15.50
N PHE A 239 21.57 20.09 14.53
CA PHE A 239 21.76 18.65 14.76
C PHE A 239 23.21 18.18 14.70
N GLN A 240 24.17 19.07 14.41
CA GLN A 240 25.57 18.81 14.72
C GLN A 240 25.80 19.26 16.17
N PRO A 241 26.27 18.38 17.09
CA PRO A 241 26.63 18.82 18.42
C PRO A 241 27.71 19.89 18.27
N SER A 242 27.39 21.13 18.64
CA SER A 242 28.39 22.19 18.72
C SER A 242 29.51 21.69 19.65
N PRO A 243 30.78 21.68 19.19
CA PRO A 243 31.91 21.36 20.06
C PRO A 243 32.09 22.43 21.14
N ASP A 244 31.38 23.56 21.03
CA ASP A 244 31.46 24.67 21.96
C ASP A 244 30.69 24.39 23.26
N GLN A 245 31.36 24.66 24.37
CA GLN A 245 30.84 24.38 25.71
C GLN A 245 29.87 25.48 26.17
N GLU A 246 29.95 26.67 25.56
CA GLU A 246 29.11 27.83 25.89
C GLU A 246 27.67 27.66 25.38
N ASP A 247 27.48 27.14 24.15
CA ASP A 247 26.16 26.82 23.56
C ASP A 247 25.37 25.80 24.40
N LYS A 248 26.08 24.84 25.01
CA LYS A 248 25.48 23.85 25.93
C LYS A 248 25.04 24.49 27.24
N ASN A 249 25.82 25.43 27.76
CA ASN A 249 25.50 26.15 29.00
C ASN A 249 24.34 27.13 28.80
N LEU A 250 24.18 27.69 27.59
CA LEU A 250 23.08 28.58 27.22
C LEU A 250 21.78 27.86 26.83
N GLY A 251 21.81 26.52 26.70
CA GLY A 251 20.63 25.72 26.36
C GLY A 251 20.14 25.88 24.91
N LEU A 252 20.97 26.44 24.02
CA LEU A 252 20.63 26.76 22.62
C LEU A 252 20.45 25.52 21.73
N LEU A 253 20.83 24.34 22.22
CA LEU A 253 20.64 23.04 21.56
C LEU A 253 19.24 22.43 21.82
N VAL A 254 18.43 23.04 22.69
CA VAL A 254 17.05 22.61 22.93
C VAL A 254 16.17 23.33 21.91
N VAL A 255 15.72 22.59 20.88
CA VAL A 255 14.66 23.05 19.99
C VAL A 255 13.48 23.47 20.88
N GLN A 256 13.22 24.78 20.96
CA GLN A 256 11.98 25.23 21.57
C GLN A 256 10.84 24.66 20.73
N ARG A 257 9.88 24.00 21.38
CA ARG A 257 8.75 23.32 20.71
C ARG A 257 8.04 24.23 19.68
N SER A 258 7.98 25.53 20.00
CA SER A 258 7.49 26.61 19.13
C SER A 258 8.23 26.73 17.78
N PHE A 259 9.49 26.33 17.67
CA PHE A 259 10.27 26.39 16.43
C PHE A 259 9.89 25.28 15.46
N ALA A 260 9.64 24.06 15.95
CA ALA A 260 9.15 22.96 15.11
C ALA A 260 7.75 23.29 14.56
N ASP A 261 6.86 23.78 15.44
CA ASP A 261 5.53 24.28 15.08
C ASP A 261 5.62 25.39 14.02
N ARG A 262 6.57 26.33 14.18
CA ARG A 262 6.80 27.38 13.17
C ARG A 262 7.25 26.81 11.83
N LEU A 263 8.15 25.82 11.80
CA LEU A 263 8.62 25.22 10.55
C LEU A 263 7.50 24.47 9.81
N VAL A 264 6.60 23.80 10.53
CA VAL A 264 5.40 23.19 9.95
C VAL A 264 4.52 24.26 9.30
N LEU A 265 4.26 25.35 10.04
CA LEU A 265 3.45 26.47 9.56
C LEU A 265 4.08 27.17 8.34
N GLU A 266 5.38 27.43 8.36
CA GLU A 266 6.12 28.01 7.23
C GLU A 266 6.05 27.11 5.99
N THR A 267 6.09 25.79 6.17
CA THR A 267 5.90 24.84 5.06
C THR A 267 4.50 25.01 4.45
N ALA A 268 3.47 25.16 5.29
CA ALA A 268 2.10 25.37 4.84
C ALA A 268 1.92 26.73 4.12
N ILE A 269 2.53 27.80 4.64
CA ILE A 269 2.50 29.14 4.04
C ILE A 269 3.19 29.13 2.67
N GLN A 270 4.40 28.57 2.58
CA GLN A 270 5.13 28.45 1.31
C GLN A 270 4.33 27.66 0.27
N HIS A 271 3.59 26.64 0.71
CA HIS A 271 2.75 25.87 -0.20
C HIS A 271 1.57 26.71 -0.70
N ARG A 272 0.88 27.43 0.20
CA ARG A 272 -0.21 28.36 -0.15
C ARG A 272 0.24 29.41 -1.18
N GLU A 273 1.43 29.99 -1.00
CA GLU A 273 1.97 31.02 -1.90
C GLU A 273 2.28 30.52 -3.33
N ARG A 274 2.52 29.21 -3.49
CA ARG A 274 2.84 28.60 -4.80
C ARG A 274 1.62 28.13 -5.57
N LEU A 275 0.46 28.10 -4.92
CA LEU A 275 -0.79 27.62 -5.51
C LEU A 275 -1.66 28.78 -5.97
N ASN A 276 -2.67 28.45 -6.78
CA ASN A 276 -3.69 29.42 -7.16
C ASN A 276 -4.39 29.97 -5.90
N PRO A 277 -4.71 31.27 -5.83
CA PRO A 277 -5.38 31.87 -4.67
C PRO A 277 -6.70 31.19 -4.28
N ASP A 278 -7.36 30.53 -5.24
CA ASP A 278 -8.61 29.79 -5.05
C ASP A 278 -8.44 28.39 -4.45
N HIS A 279 -7.21 27.89 -4.32
CA HIS A 279 -6.90 26.57 -3.77
C HIS A 279 -6.74 26.64 -2.25
N THR A 280 -7.58 25.89 -1.54
CA THR A 280 -7.56 25.87 -0.07
C THR A 280 -6.38 25.06 0.45
N VAL A 281 -5.59 25.65 1.35
CA VAL A 281 -4.55 24.98 2.12
C VAL A 281 -4.92 25.04 3.59
N MET A 282 -5.02 23.87 4.23
CA MET A 282 -5.33 23.76 5.66
C MET A 282 -4.20 23.04 6.41
N LEU A 283 -3.95 23.45 7.64
CA LEU A 283 -3.01 22.79 8.54
C LEU A 283 -3.78 21.87 9.49
N LEU A 284 -3.51 20.57 9.40
CA LEU A 284 -4.12 19.55 10.25
C LEU A 284 -3.33 19.42 11.56
N THR A 285 -3.98 19.69 12.70
CA THR A 285 -3.37 19.63 14.03
C THR A 285 -4.40 19.43 15.13
N SER A 286 -3.97 18.87 16.25
CA SER A 286 -4.69 18.88 17.54
C SER A 286 -4.03 19.78 18.58
N ASP A 287 -2.91 20.43 18.23
CA ASP A 287 -2.23 21.37 19.10
C ASP A 287 -2.94 22.73 19.05
N GLN A 288 -3.52 23.13 20.18
CA GLN A 288 -4.20 24.41 20.30
C GLN A 288 -3.27 25.60 20.02
N GLY A 289 -1.98 25.48 20.35
CA GLY A 289 -0.98 26.52 20.08
C GLY A 289 -0.76 26.68 18.58
N LEU A 290 -0.50 25.59 17.86
CA LEU A 290 -0.31 25.61 16.41
C LEU A 290 -1.57 26.02 15.66
N ALA A 291 -2.76 25.59 16.11
CA ALA A 291 -4.03 26.02 15.53
C ALA A 291 -4.22 27.55 15.66
N ARG A 292 -3.92 28.12 16.82
CA ARG A 292 -3.98 29.58 17.04
C ARG A 292 -2.95 30.33 16.19
N MET A 293 -1.73 29.81 16.06
CA MET A 293 -0.71 30.39 15.18
C MET A 293 -1.16 30.38 13.72
N THR A 294 -1.78 29.29 13.27
CA THR A 294 -2.32 29.14 11.91
C THR A 294 -3.38 30.19 11.62
N LEU A 295 -4.31 30.41 12.55
CA LEU A 295 -5.32 31.48 12.46
C LEU A 295 -4.67 32.87 12.44
N GLY A 296 -3.63 33.09 13.24
CA GLY A 296 -2.89 34.35 13.28
C GLY A 296 -2.22 34.72 11.96
N GLU A 297 -1.79 33.73 11.16
CA GLU A 297 -1.21 33.90 9.81
C GLU A 297 -2.27 33.92 8.69
N GLY A 298 -3.56 34.00 9.05
CA GLY A 298 -4.67 34.04 8.10
C GLY A 298 -4.87 32.73 7.33
N MET A 299 -4.49 31.60 7.91
CA MET A 299 -4.76 30.25 7.36
C MET A 299 -5.83 29.54 8.19
N GLN A 300 -6.59 28.65 7.54
CA GLN A 300 -7.60 27.85 8.24
C GLN A 300 -6.95 26.57 8.81
N PRO A 301 -6.99 26.34 10.14
CA PRO A 301 -6.60 25.06 10.70
C PRO A 301 -7.72 24.03 10.49
N LEU A 302 -7.34 22.81 10.10
CA LEU A 302 -8.18 21.63 10.24
C LEU A 302 -7.92 21.06 11.64
N PHE A 303 -8.56 21.68 12.64
CA PHE A 303 -8.38 21.29 14.04
C PHE A 303 -9.24 20.07 14.38
N PHE A 304 -8.66 19.11 15.11
CA PHE A 304 -9.40 17.99 15.70
C PHE A 304 -9.14 17.89 17.21
N ASP A 305 -10.21 17.68 17.95
CA ASP A 305 -10.13 17.53 19.40
C ASP A 305 -9.81 16.09 19.79
N THR A 306 -8.82 15.97 20.69
CA THR A 306 -8.41 14.70 21.29
C THR A 306 -8.93 14.51 22.71
N ASN A 307 -9.59 15.49 23.33
CA ASN A 307 -10.07 15.37 24.70
C ASN A 307 -11.23 14.37 24.84
N HIS A 308 -12.11 14.29 23.84
CA HIS A 308 -13.21 13.32 23.78
C HIS A 308 -12.75 11.86 23.62
N LEU A 309 -11.46 11.64 23.39
CA LEU A 309 -10.89 10.32 23.17
C LEU A 309 -10.76 9.52 24.46
N HIS A 310 -10.77 10.16 25.62
CA HIS A 310 -10.82 9.45 26.90
C HIS A 310 -12.13 8.66 27.10
N ASP A 311 -13.21 9.06 26.43
CA ASP A 311 -14.52 8.39 26.49
C ASP A 311 -14.50 7.00 25.81
N ILE A 312 -13.43 6.69 25.07
CA ILE A 312 -13.23 5.37 24.45
C ILE A 312 -12.86 4.32 25.52
N PHE A 313 -12.18 4.70 26.60
CA PHE A 313 -11.90 3.77 27.69
C PHE A 313 -13.22 3.36 28.38
N GLY A 314 -13.38 2.06 28.61
CA GLY A 314 -14.63 1.51 29.14
C GLY A 314 -15.75 1.34 28.11
N SER A 315 -15.55 1.75 26.86
CA SER A 315 -16.54 1.59 25.78
C SER A 315 -16.41 0.25 25.04
N VAL A 316 -17.36 -0.02 24.15
CA VAL A 316 -17.30 -1.15 23.21
C VAL A 316 -17.21 -0.59 21.79
N LEU A 317 -16.10 -0.90 21.11
CA LEU A 317 -15.86 -0.52 19.72
C LEU A 317 -16.25 -1.66 18.79
N SER A 318 -16.74 -1.34 17.60
CA SER A 318 -17.13 -2.31 16.58
C SER A 318 -16.15 -2.26 15.41
N GLY A 319 -15.80 -3.43 14.86
CA GLY A 319 -15.05 -3.51 13.59
C GLY A 319 -15.87 -3.05 12.38
N THR A 320 -17.17 -2.82 12.54
CA THR A 320 -18.07 -2.28 11.51
C THR A 320 -18.56 -0.91 11.94
N GLY A 321 -18.34 0.11 11.09
CA GLY A 321 -18.70 1.50 11.36
C GLY A 321 -19.44 2.17 10.19
N PHE A 322 -19.91 3.40 10.42
CA PHE A 322 -20.64 4.20 9.43
C PHE A 322 -19.73 5.23 8.75
N ARG A 323 -19.81 5.31 7.43
CA ARG A 323 -19.09 6.33 6.66
C ARG A 323 -19.66 7.71 6.98
N PRO A 324 -18.82 8.70 7.34
CA PRO A 324 -19.30 10.00 7.80
C PRO A 324 -19.96 10.87 6.71
N PHE A 325 -19.77 10.55 5.42
CA PHE A 325 -20.16 11.43 4.30
C PHE A 325 -21.17 10.82 3.31
N ILE A 326 -21.70 9.61 3.55
CA ILE A 326 -22.63 8.93 2.63
C ILE A 326 -24.01 8.82 3.30
N GLY A 327 -25.02 9.45 2.68
CA GLY A 327 -26.40 9.49 3.17
C GLY A 327 -27.39 8.61 2.41
N THR A 328 -26.95 7.65 1.59
CA THR A 328 -27.83 6.79 0.79
C THR A 328 -28.22 5.50 1.52
N LEU A 329 -29.46 5.05 1.29
CA LEU A 329 -30.11 3.88 1.94
C LEU A 329 -29.57 2.50 1.53
N ASN A 330 -28.48 2.43 0.76
CA ASN A 330 -27.84 1.17 0.35
C ASN A 330 -26.67 0.84 1.29
N PHE A 331 -26.25 -0.44 1.35
CA PHE A 331 -25.10 -0.93 2.15
C PHE A 331 -23.74 -0.22 1.89
N GLU A 332 -23.69 0.79 1.02
CA GLU A 332 -22.54 1.66 0.76
C GLU A 332 -22.21 2.64 1.91
N TRP A 333 -23.09 2.78 2.90
CA TRP A 333 -22.88 3.59 4.12
C TRP A 333 -21.99 2.93 5.20
N LEU A 334 -21.64 1.65 5.09
CA LEU A 334 -20.78 0.97 6.06
C LEU A 334 -19.31 0.97 5.61
N TYR A 335 -18.39 0.96 6.57
CA TYR A 335 -16.99 0.57 6.35
C TYR A 335 -16.59 -0.47 7.39
N PHE A 336 -15.57 -1.25 7.05
CA PHE A 336 -15.14 -2.41 7.82
C PHE A 336 -13.66 -2.30 8.17
N VAL A 337 -13.33 -2.60 9.41
CA VAL A 337 -11.98 -2.68 9.96
C VAL A 337 -11.70 -4.15 10.28
N PRO A 338 -10.86 -4.85 9.51
CA PRO A 338 -10.50 -6.23 9.79
C PRO A 338 -9.87 -6.38 11.18
N LEU A 339 -10.12 -7.51 11.86
CA LEU A 339 -9.50 -7.76 13.17
C LEU A 339 -7.97 -7.82 13.07
N THR A 340 -7.44 -8.28 11.94
CA THR A 340 -6.00 -8.30 11.68
C THR A 340 -5.38 -6.91 11.67
N GLU A 341 -6.09 -5.88 11.21
CA GLU A 341 -5.59 -4.50 11.17
C GLU A 341 -5.37 -3.98 12.59
N LEU A 342 -6.30 -4.29 13.49
CA LEU A 342 -6.20 -3.93 14.91
C LEU A 342 -4.99 -4.60 15.58
N ILE A 343 -4.84 -5.91 15.41
CA ILE A 343 -3.73 -6.67 16.03
C ILE A 343 -2.39 -6.21 15.48
N TRP A 344 -2.28 -5.97 14.16
CA TRP A 344 -1.05 -5.48 13.54
C TRP A 344 -0.65 -4.10 14.06
N GLU A 345 -1.63 -3.19 14.16
CA GLU A 345 -1.37 -1.83 14.65
C GLU A 345 -0.90 -1.84 16.11
N PHE A 346 -1.49 -2.69 16.95
CA PHE A 346 -1.01 -2.90 18.32
C PHE A 346 0.38 -3.52 18.38
N ALA A 347 0.64 -4.56 17.57
CA ALA A 347 1.94 -5.22 17.54
C ALA A 347 3.05 -4.24 17.13
N VAL A 348 2.81 -3.36 16.16
CA VAL A 348 3.81 -2.34 15.80
C VAL A 348 3.93 -1.25 16.87
N THR A 349 2.83 -0.83 17.47
CA THR A 349 2.85 0.26 18.46
C THR A 349 3.54 -0.17 19.76
N PHE A 350 3.29 -1.38 20.24
CA PHE A 350 3.80 -1.86 21.54
C PHE A 350 4.97 -2.85 21.43
N GLY A 351 5.28 -3.33 20.22
CA GLY A 351 6.33 -4.31 19.96
C GLY A 351 5.75 -5.71 19.67
N SER A 352 4.79 -6.14 20.48
CA SER A 352 4.04 -7.38 20.27
C SER A 352 2.58 -7.24 20.72
N ALA A 353 1.68 -7.96 20.07
CA ALA A 353 0.29 -8.11 20.44
C ALA A 353 -0.15 -9.57 20.27
N ARG A 354 -1.05 -10.05 21.12
CA ARG A 354 -1.61 -11.39 20.99
C ARG A 354 -3.09 -11.42 21.33
N LEU A 355 -3.77 -12.41 20.77
CA LEU A 355 -5.09 -12.84 21.20
C LEU A 355 -4.98 -14.17 21.91
N ARG A 356 -5.54 -14.24 23.11
CA ARG A 356 -5.63 -15.46 23.91
C ARG A 356 -7.09 -15.84 24.07
N ASN A 357 -7.48 -16.98 23.52
CA ASN A 357 -8.81 -17.52 23.68
C ASN A 357 -9.06 -17.87 25.16
N GLN A 358 -10.16 -17.40 25.73
CA GLN A 358 -10.42 -17.55 27.17
C GLN A 358 -10.82 -18.97 27.56
N GLU A 359 -11.44 -19.70 26.64
CA GLU A 359 -12.02 -21.03 26.88
C GLU A 359 -11.02 -22.16 26.64
N THR A 360 -10.22 -22.04 25.58
CA THR A 360 -9.28 -23.07 25.11
C THR A 360 -7.83 -22.77 25.51
N GLY A 361 -7.52 -21.52 25.82
CA GLY A 361 -6.15 -21.07 26.08
C GLY A 361 -5.25 -21.03 24.84
N ALA A 362 -5.79 -21.22 23.63
CA ALA A 362 -5.05 -21.06 22.39
C ALA A 362 -4.56 -19.60 22.23
N ILE A 363 -3.39 -19.42 21.62
CA ILE A 363 -2.73 -18.12 21.48
C ILE A 363 -2.38 -17.85 20.02
N PHE A 364 -2.81 -16.70 19.53
CA PHE A 364 -2.36 -16.11 18.27
C PHE A 364 -1.55 -14.84 18.58
N GLU A 365 -0.26 -14.85 18.29
CA GLU A 365 0.66 -13.76 18.63
C GLU A 365 1.30 -13.16 17.39
N VAL A 366 1.48 -11.85 17.42
CA VAL A 366 2.09 -11.05 16.37
C VAL A 366 3.14 -10.14 17.00
N SER A 367 4.36 -10.17 16.49
CA SER A 367 5.47 -9.35 16.95
C SER A 367 6.06 -8.54 15.80
N ALA A 368 6.22 -7.23 16.03
CA ALA A 368 6.90 -6.32 15.12
C ALA A 368 8.43 -6.40 15.26
N ILE A 369 8.93 -6.96 16.35
CA ILE A 369 10.36 -7.01 16.67
C ILE A 369 10.76 -8.48 16.88
N GLY A 370 11.27 -9.12 15.82
CA GLY A 370 11.59 -10.55 15.84
C GLY A 370 12.76 -10.96 16.75
N GLU A 371 12.94 -12.28 16.87
CA GLU A 371 14.09 -12.91 17.53
C GLU A 371 15.40 -12.41 16.89
N GLY A 372 16.14 -11.55 17.60
CA GLY A 372 17.34 -10.90 17.06
C GLY A 372 17.29 -9.37 17.04
N ARG A 373 16.19 -8.75 17.48
CA ARG A 373 16.10 -7.31 17.85
C ARG A 373 16.30 -6.29 16.72
N THR A 374 15.97 -6.62 15.48
CA THR A 374 15.92 -5.61 14.41
C THR A 374 14.49 -5.46 13.91
N TRP A 375 13.80 -4.42 14.42
CA TRP A 375 12.70 -3.85 13.66
C TRP A 375 13.26 -3.35 12.34
N ASN A 376 12.77 -3.89 11.22
CA ASN A 376 13.28 -3.56 9.90
C ASN A 376 12.21 -2.80 9.11
N PRO A 377 12.44 -1.52 8.75
CA PRO A 377 11.51 -0.74 7.92
C PRO A 377 11.11 -1.45 6.63
N TYR A 378 11.98 -2.30 6.07
CA TYR A 378 11.69 -3.06 4.85
C TYR A 378 10.50 -4.03 5.00
N HIS A 379 10.21 -4.55 6.21
CA HIS A 379 9.07 -5.42 6.45
C HIS A 379 7.73 -4.66 6.44
N ALA A 380 7.77 -3.34 6.65
CA ALA A 380 6.57 -2.50 6.58
C ALA A 380 6.03 -2.37 5.15
N LYS A 381 6.88 -2.48 4.11
CA LYS A 381 6.46 -2.41 2.70
C LYS A 381 5.49 -3.54 2.31
N ASP A 382 5.69 -4.71 2.90
CA ASP A 382 4.86 -5.89 2.68
C ASP A 382 3.87 -6.13 3.84
N ASP A 383 3.84 -5.23 4.82
CA ASP A 383 3.10 -5.31 6.10
C ASP A 383 3.26 -6.67 6.81
N LEU A 384 4.48 -7.20 6.76
CA LEU A 384 4.85 -8.50 7.30
C LEU A 384 5.29 -8.40 8.75
N LEU A 385 4.68 -9.20 9.63
CA LEU A 385 5.06 -9.31 11.04
C LEU A 385 5.35 -10.76 11.43
N TRP A 386 6.06 -10.95 12.55
CA TRP A 386 6.38 -12.28 13.06
C TRP A 386 5.18 -12.86 13.79
N VAL A 387 4.62 -13.94 13.27
CA VAL A 387 3.42 -14.58 13.78
C VAL A 387 3.76 -15.91 14.44
N ARG A 388 3.19 -16.14 15.62
CA ARG A 388 3.25 -17.40 16.36
C ARG A 388 1.85 -17.88 16.66
N TRP A 389 1.61 -19.16 16.40
CA TRP A 389 0.36 -19.85 16.74
C TRP A 389 0.66 -20.96 17.75
N GLU A 390 -0.04 -20.93 18.88
CA GLU A 390 0.03 -21.97 19.90
C GLU A 390 -1.37 -22.59 20.05
N PRO A 391 -1.61 -23.76 19.45
CA PRO A 391 -2.90 -24.45 19.58
C PRO A 391 -3.10 -24.95 21.02
N SER A 392 -4.35 -24.98 21.49
CA SER A 392 -4.70 -25.52 22.81
C SER A 392 -4.36 -27.02 22.91
N ASN A 393 -3.90 -27.47 24.07
CA ASN A 393 -3.62 -28.89 24.35
C ASN A 393 -4.86 -29.81 24.33
N THR A 394 -6.08 -29.28 24.10
CA THR A 394 -7.35 -30.01 24.23
C THR A 394 -8.02 -30.43 22.91
N PHE A 395 -7.49 -30.06 21.75
CA PHE A 395 -8.01 -30.51 20.45
C PHE A 395 -6.87 -30.89 19.49
N TYR A 396 -6.38 -32.13 19.61
CA TYR A 396 -5.62 -32.76 18.53
C TYR A 396 -6.09 -34.20 18.36
N ASN A 397 -7.02 -34.42 17.44
CA ASN A 397 -7.14 -35.69 16.74
C ASN A 397 -7.25 -35.58 15.21
N ASP A 398 -7.21 -34.37 14.64
CA ASP A 398 -7.00 -34.21 13.21
C ASP A 398 -5.74 -33.39 12.98
N LYS A 399 -4.64 -34.10 12.66
CA LYS A 399 -3.53 -33.47 11.95
C LYS A 399 -4.02 -33.19 10.52
N PRO A 400 -4.06 -31.94 10.03
CA PRO A 400 -4.07 -31.73 8.60
C PRO A 400 -2.71 -32.21 8.08
N SER A 401 -2.76 -33.29 7.30
CA SER A 401 -1.64 -33.75 6.48
C SER A 401 -1.24 -32.63 5.53
N MET A 402 -0.14 -31.93 5.82
CA MET A 402 0.56 -31.15 4.80
C MET A 402 1.46 -32.09 4.00
N THR A 403 0.85 -32.77 3.04
CA THR A 403 1.53 -33.29 1.85
C THR A 403 1.09 -32.41 0.68
N PRO A 404 2.02 -31.79 -0.08
CA PRO A 404 1.65 -31.00 -1.24
C PRO A 404 1.34 -31.95 -2.40
N ASP A 405 0.13 -32.48 -2.44
CA ASP A 405 -0.43 -32.94 -3.70
C ASP A 405 -0.85 -31.70 -4.50
N VAL A 406 -0.24 -31.53 -5.67
CA VAL A 406 -0.58 -30.47 -6.61
C VAL A 406 -2.00 -30.73 -7.10
N ASP A 407 -2.96 -30.07 -6.46
CA ASP A 407 -4.36 -30.14 -6.82
C ASP A 407 -4.55 -29.58 -8.25
N VAL A 408 -4.97 -30.44 -9.18
CA VAL A 408 -5.15 -30.13 -10.61
C VAL A 408 -6.20 -29.01 -10.80
N ALA A 409 -7.06 -28.78 -9.81
CA ALA A 409 -7.99 -27.65 -9.77
C ALA A 409 -7.29 -26.28 -9.58
N PHE A 410 -6.14 -26.24 -8.88
CA PHE A 410 -5.42 -25.00 -8.58
C PHE A 410 -4.63 -24.45 -9.77
N LEU A 411 -4.16 -25.34 -10.66
CA LEU A 411 -3.49 -25.00 -11.93
C LEU A 411 -4.42 -24.26 -12.93
N LYS A 412 -5.74 -24.36 -12.74
CA LYS A 412 -6.74 -23.70 -13.59
C LYS A 412 -7.20 -22.33 -13.06
N SER A 413 -6.68 -21.88 -11.93
CA SER A 413 -7.07 -20.59 -11.33
C SER A 413 -6.28 -19.41 -11.91
N ALA A 414 -6.98 -18.29 -12.18
CA ALA A 414 -6.35 -17.09 -12.74
C ALA A 414 -5.31 -16.49 -11.78
N SER A 415 -4.08 -16.31 -12.27
CA SER A 415 -2.93 -15.93 -11.45
C SER A 415 -2.62 -14.43 -11.51
N LYS A 416 -2.42 -13.78 -10.36
CA LYS A 416 -1.93 -12.40 -10.26
C LYS A 416 -0.41 -12.38 -10.10
N PHE A 417 0.30 -11.81 -11.08
CA PHE A 417 1.76 -11.62 -11.02
C PHE A 417 2.24 -10.43 -11.84
N SER A 418 3.48 -10.00 -11.61
CA SER A 418 4.16 -8.98 -12.41
C SER A 418 4.66 -9.60 -13.71
N VAL A 419 4.19 -9.10 -14.85
CA VAL A 419 4.63 -9.63 -16.16
C VAL A 419 6.12 -9.34 -16.39
N SER A 420 6.64 -8.21 -15.89
CA SER A 420 8.08 -7.90 -15.97
C SER A 420 8.91 -8.91 -15.18
N SER A 421 8.47 -9.27 -13.97
CA SER A 421 9.16 -10.28 -13.15
C SER A 421 9.03 -11.67 -13.75
N MET A 422 7.91 -11.97 -14.42
CA MET A 422 7.74 -13.20 -15.18
C MET A 422 8.74 -13.29 -16.35
N LEU A 423 8.95 -12.21 -17.12
CA LEU A 423 9.96 -12.21 -18.18
C LEU A 423 11.37 -12.42 -17.63
N SER A 424 11.73 -11.76 -16.52
CA SER A 424 13.02 -12.00 -15.85
C SER A 424 13.16 -13.46 -15.40
N PHE A 425 12.08 -14.06 -14.88
CA PHE A 425 12.07 -15.46 -14.46
C PHE A 425 12.28 -16.42 -15.63
N ILE A 426 11.58 -16.20 -16.75
CA ILE A 426 11.78 -16.96 -18.00
C ILE A 426 13.21 -16.82 -18.50
N GLY A 427 13.78 -15.61 -18.42
CA GLY A 427 15.17 -15.34 -18.84
C GLY A 427 16.20 -16.18 -18.08
N ILE A 428 15.94 -16.52 -16.83
CA ILE A 428 16.88 -17.29 -16.01
C ILE A 428 16.89 -18.78 -16.40
N PHE A 429 15.82 -19.28 -17.00
CA PHE A 429 15.82 -20.62 -17.60
C PHE A 429 16.71 -20.71 -18.87
N GLN A 430 17.24 -19.60 -19.37
CA GLN A 430 18.27 -19.63 -20.42
C GLN A 430 19.64 -20.02 -19.88
N GLU A 431 19.95 -19.61 -18.65
CA GLU A 431 21.22 -19.90 -18.00
C GLU A 431 21.16 -21.22 -17.21
N LYS A 432 19.97 -21.58 -16.72
CA LYS A 432 19.74 -22.81 -15.94
C LYS A 432 18.65 -23.67 -16.57
N ASN A 433 18.98 -24.90 -16.94
CA ASN A 433 18.02 -25.86 -17.51
C ASN A 433 17.03 -26.44 -16.47
N ARG A 434 17.34 -26.30 -15.18
CA ARG A 434 16.51 -26.79 -14.07
C ARG A 434 16.55 -25.80 -12.90
N LEU A 435 15.43 -25.67 -12.18
CA LEU A 435 15.33 -24.88 -10.96
C LEU A 435 14.53 -25.64 -9.90
N THR A 436 14.92 -25.54 -8.63
CA THR A 436 14.05 -25.88 -7.49
C THR A 436 13.11 -24.71 -7.16
N ASP A 437 12.06 -24.98 -6.36
CA ASP A 437 11.21 -23.92 -5.80
C ASP A 437 12.04 -22.90 -4.99
N GLU A 438 13.02 -23.35 -4.20
CA GLU A 438 13.89 -22.48 -3.41
C GLU A 438 14.77 -21.58 -4.29
N GLU A 439 15.32 -22.12 -5.37
CA GLU A 439 16.11 -21.35 -6.33
C GLU A 439 15.22 -20.33 -7.06
N GLY A 440 14.05 -20.75 -7.53
CA GLY A 440 13.10 -19.88 -8.23
C GLY A 440 12.59 -18.74 -7.34
N MET A 441 12.34 -19.03 -6.06
CA MET A 441 12.01 -18.03 -5.04
C MET A 441 13.14 -17.04 -4.82
N SER A 442 14.38 -17.51 -4.65
CA SER A 442 15.57 -16.67 -4.48
C SER A 442 15.78 -15.73 -5.69
N ILE A 443 15.66 -16.29 -6.90
CA ILE A 443 15.77 -15.59 -8.18
C ILE A 443 14.77 -14.43 -8.28
N LEU A 444 13.51 -14.68 -7.93
CA LEU A 444 12.45 -13.67 -7.98
C LEU A 444 12.45 -12.74 -6.76
N GLY A 445 13.38 -12.93 -5.81
CA GLY A 445 13.41 -12.20 -4.55
C GLY A 445 12.18 -12.47 -3.67
N MET A 446 11.50 -13.60 -3.87
CA MET A 446 10.25 -13.95 -3.19
C MET A 446 10.56 -14.82 -1.97
N LYS A 447 10.04 -14.40 -0.81
CA LYS A 447 10.13 -15.19 0.43
C LYS A 447 8.88 -16.03 0.70
N ASN A 448 7.81 -15.82 -0.07
CA ASN A 448 6.54 -16.51 0.07
C ASN A 448 6.32 -17.48 -1.12
N ALA A 449 6.14 -18.76 -0.80
CA ALA A 449 5.90 -19.84 -1.74
C ALA A 449 4.59 -19.68 -2.53
N ASP A 450 3.55 -19.08 -1.96
CA ASP A 450 2.25 -18.86 -2.63
C ASP A 450 2.35 -17.80 -3.73
N TYR A 451 3.19 -16.77 -3.55
CA TYR A 451 3.43 -15.77 -4.59
C TYR A 451 4.26 -16.35 -5.72
N TYR A 452 5.32 -17.09 -5.38
CA TYR A 452 6.11 -17.83 -6.37
C TYR A 452 5.26 -18.87 -7.11
N ALA A 453 4.35 -19.56 -6.41
CA ALA A 453 3.44 -20.53 -7.00
C ALA A 453 2.57 -19.92 -8.10
N LYS A 454 2.23 -18.62 -8.07
CA LYS A 454 1.49 -17.97 -9.17
C LYS A 454 2.31 -17.88 -10.45
N TYR A 455 3.61 -17.63 -10.35
CA TYR A 455 4.51 -17.62 -11.52
C TYR A 455 4.68 -19.04 -12.05
N ARG A 456 5.03 -19.96 -11.16
CA ARG A 456 5.21 -21.38 -11.48
C ARG A 456 3.96 -21.98 -12.09
N ASN A 457 2.79 -21.80 -11.46
CA ASN A 457 1.54 -22.42 -11.91
C ASN A 457 1.08 -21.83 -13.24
N PHE A 458 1.31 -20.55 -13.52
CA PHE A 458 1.04 -19.98 -14.84
C PHE A 458 1.92 -20.63 -15.92
N LEU A 459 3.21 -20.83 -15.64
CA LEU A 459 4.13 -21.50 -16.57
C LEU A 459 3.81 -23.00 -16.75
N LEU A 460 3.49 -23.70 -15.66
CA LEU A 460 3.02 -25.09 -15.70
C LEU A 460 1.72 -25.22 -16.50
N ALA A 461 0.75 -24.34 -16.27
CA ALA A 461 -0.55 -24.37 -16.97
C ALA A 461 -0.41 -24.13 -18.47
N GLY A 462 0.64 -23.43 -18.90
CA GLY A 462 0.96 -23.21 -20.31
C GLY A 462 1.91 -24.26 -20.91
N ASN A 463 2.23 -25.34 -20.18
CA ASN A 463 3.23 -26.35 -20.57
C ASN A 463 4.63 -25.76 -20.87
N PHE A 464 4.96 -24.61 -20.29
CA PHE A 464 6.28 -24.00 -20.41
C PHE A 464 7.31 -24.62 -19.46
N LEU A 465 6.84 -25.21 -18.36
CA LEU A 465 7.66 -25.98 -17.43
C LEU A 465 7.10 -27.39 -17.29
N GLU A 466 7.99 -28.36 -17.08
CA GLU A 466 7.66 -29.72 -16.70
C GLU A 466 8.15 -29.96 -15.26
N GLN A 467 7.27 -30.45 -14.39
CA GLN A 467 7.65 -30.81 -13.01
C GLN A 467 8.21 -32.23 -12.99
N ARG A 468 9.45 -32.40 -12.53
CA ARG A 468 10.08 -33.70 -12.27
C ARG A 468 10.63 -33.76 -10.85
N GLU A 469 10.00 -34.58 -10.01
CA GLU A 469 10.35 -34.71 -8.59
C GLU A 469 10.38 -33.34 -7.88
N GLN A 470 11.56 -32.86 -7.48
CA GLN A 470 11.77 -31.59 -6.77
C GLN A 470 12.22 -30.43 -7.69
N PHE A 471 12.29 -30.65 -9.00
CA PHE A 471 12.81 -29.68 -9.96
C PHE A 471 11.79 -29.35 -11.07
N PHE A 472 11.89 -28.14 -11.60
CA PHE A 472 11.20 -27.70 -12.80
C PHE A 472 12.18 -27.61 -13.94
N ILE A 473 11.84 -28.24 -15.06
CA ILE A 473 12.64 -28.25 -16.28
C ILE A 473 11.91 -27.42 -17.33
N LYS A 474 12.66 -26.57 -18.06
CA LYS A 474 12.07 -25.83 -19.19
C LYS A 474 11.66 -26.78 -20.32
N THR A 475 10.55 -26.49 -20.96
CA THR A 475 10.11 -27.21 -22.17
C THR A 475 10.55 -26.47 -23.43
N GLU A 476 10.43 -27.13 -24.58
CA GLU A 476 10.64 -26.50 -25.90
C GLU A 476 9.72 -25.28 -26.10
N GLN A 477 8.51 -25.30 -25.52
CA GLN A 477 7.58 -24.18 -25.62
C GLN A 477 8.08 -22.92 -24.89
N LEU A 478 8.83 -23.08 -23.79
CA LEU A 478 9.43 -21.94 -23.10
C LEU A 478 10.58 -21.34 -23.92
N GLU A 479 11.34 -22.17 -24.63
CA GLU A 479 12.39 -21.72 -25.53
C GLU A 479 11.81 -20.96 -26.72
N GLN A 480 10.76 -21.50 -27.36
CA GLN A 480 10.03 -20.81 -28.42
C GLN A 480 9.41 -19.48 -27.93
N LEU A 481 8.89 -19.44 -26.70
CA LEU A 481 8.35 -18.20 -26.12
C LEU A 481 9.46 -17.17 -25.93
N TRP A 482 10.61 -17.58 -25.41
CA TRP A 482 11.75 -16.69 -25.21
C TRP A 482 12.30 -16.13 -26.53
N GLU A 483 12.44 -16.97 -27.56
CA GLU A 483 12.84 -16.53 -28.88
C GLU A 483 11.84 -15.56 -29.50
N ALA A 484 10.54 -15.84 -29.37
CA ALA A 484 9.48 -14.95 -29.84
C ALA A 484 9.54 -13.58 -29.14
N LEU A 485 9.77 -13.57 -27.82
CA LEU A 485 9.96 -12.35 -27.03
C LEU A 485 11.20 -11.55 -27.48
N LYS A 486 12.31 -12.22 -27.79
CA LYS A 486 13.54 -11.55 -28.30
C LYS A 486 13.35 -10.98 -29.70
N ASN A 487 12.61 -11.68 -30.55
CA ASN A 487 12.37 -11.26 -31.93
C ASN A 487 11.21 -10.25 -32.05
N GLY A 488 10.46 -10.01 -30.97
CA GLY A 488 9.27 -9.17 -30.99
C GLY A 488 8.14 -9.76 -31.85
N ASP A 489 8.08 -11.09 -32.00
CA ASP A 489 7.03 -11.77 -32.75
C ASP A 489 5.73 -11.84 -31.93
N ASN A 490 4.97 -10.77 -31.96
CA ASN A 490 3.71 -10.64 -31.23
C ASN A 490 2.70 -11.75 -31.56
N SER A 491 2.72 -12.29 -32.78
CA SER A 491 1.80 -13.35 -33.21
C SER A 491 2.14 -14.66 -32.52
N LEU A 492 3.43 -15.04 -32.52
CA LEU A 492 3.91 -16.24 -31.86
C LEU A 492 3.81 -16.12 -30.33
N ILE A 493 4.12 -14.96 -29.75
CA ILE A 493 3.94 -14.68 -28.31
C ILE A 493 2.47 -14.91 -27.92
N ARG A 494 1.52 -14.32 -28.66
CA ARG A 494 0.08 -14.50 -28.41
C ARG A 494 -0.32 -15.97 -28.48
N LYS A 495 0.12 -16.68 -29.54
CA LYS A 495 -0.20 -18.09 -29.74
C LYS A 495 0.28 -18.94 -28.57
N LEU A 496 1.51 -18.73 -28.10
CA LEU A 496 2.10 -19.46 -26.99
C LEU A 496 1.43 -19.12 -25.66
N LEU A 497 1.16 -17.84 -25.37
CA LEU A 497 0.46 -17.45 -24.15
C LEU A 497 -0.97 -18.01 -24.09
N CYS A 498 -1.65 -18.16 -25.24
CA CYS A 498 -2.96 -18.82 -25.33
C CYS A 498 -2.93 -20.34 -25.04
N CYS A 499 -1.74 -20.96 -24.89
CA CYS A 499 -1.66 -22.31 -24.32
C CYS A 499 -2.09 -22.34 -22.85
N VAL A 500 -2.04 -21.20 -22.15
CA VAL A 500 -2.62 -21.05 -20.80
C VAL A 500 -4.14 -20.84 -20.95
N GLN A 501 -4.94 -21.82 -20.52
CA GLN A 501 -6.39 -21.83 -20.70
C GLN A 501 -7.08 -20.54 -20.20
N THR A 502 -6.72 -20.07 -19.00
CA THR A 502 -7.30 -18.83 -18.43
C THR A 502 -7.00 -17.60 -19.27
N PHE A 503 -5.85 -17.55 -19.95
CA PHE A 503 -5.51 -16.46 -20.86
C PHE A 503 -6.25 -16.58 -22.18
N ALA A 504 -6.41 -17.80 -22.72
CA ALA A 504 -7.23 -18.04 -23.90
C ALA A 504 -8.69 -17.64 -23.68
N GLU A 505 -9.28 -17.99 -22.53
CA GLU A 505 -10.64 -17.58 -22.15
C GLU A 505 -10.76 -16.06 -22.01
N PHE A 506 -9.77 -15.41 -21.38
CA PHE A 506 -9.72 -13.94 -21.28
C PHE A 506 -9.69 -13.27 -22.66
N ILE A 507 -8.81 -13.72 -23.56
CA ILE A 507 -8.72 -13.19 -24.93
C ILE A 507 -10.00 -13.46 -25.73
N GLY A 508 -10.62 -14.63 -25.56
CA GLY A 508 -11.88 -15.00 -26.21
C GLY A 508 -13.06 -14.09 -25.86
N ASN A 509 -13.01 -13.41 -24.71
CA ASN A 509 -14.03 -12.46 -24.28
C ASN A 509 -13.81 -11.04 -24.83
N LEU A 510 -12.63 -10.73 -25.37
CA LEU A 510 -12.34 -9.40 -25.92
C LEU A 510 -13.05 -9.20 -27.25
N LYS A 511 -13.67 -8.02 -27.44
CA LYS A 511 -14.32 -7.63 -28.69
C LYS A 511 -13.86 -6.24 -29.13
N VAL A 512 -13.82 -6.02 -30.44
CA VAL A 512 -13.59 -4.69 -31.02
C VAL A 512 -14.81 -3.82 -30.74
N GLY A 513 -14.61 -2.57 -30.33
CA GLY A 513 -15.68 -1.61 -30.02
C GLY A 513 -16.37 -1.79 -28.66
N TYR A 514 -16.14 -2.91 -27.97
CA TYR A 514 -16.76 -3.22 -26.67
C TYR A 514 -15.69 -3.51 -25.62
N PRO A 515 -15.23 -2.48 -24.89
CA PRO A 515 -14.26 -2.65 -23.81
C PRO A 515 -14.80 -3.58 -22.71
N LEU A 516 -13.99 -4.57 -22.34
CA LEU A 516 -14.25 -5.48 -21.23
C LEU A 516 -13.72 -4.84 -19.94
N THR A 517 -14.57 -4.68 -18.92
CA THR A 517 -14.11 -4.22 -17.60
C THR A 517 -13.80 -5.38 -16.68
N SER A 518 -13.12 -5.10 -15.55
CA SER A 518 -12.87 -6.13 -14.54
C SER A 518 -14.15 -6.71 -13.92
N LYS A 519 -15.30 -6.00 -14.00
CA LYS A 519 -16.61 -6.46 -13.51
C LYS A 519 -17.33 -7.40 -14.48
N ASP A 520 -16.99 -7.31 -15.77
CA ASP A 520 -17.73 -8.00 -16.83
C ASP A 520 -17.12 -9.36 -17.19
N THR A 521 -15.93 -9.67 -16.67
CA THR A 521 -15.21 -10.91 -16.97
C THR A 521 -15.37 -11.95 -15.87
N SER A 522 -15.88 -13.13 -16.23
CA SER A 522 -15.90 -14.32 -15.38
C SER A 522 -14.61 -15.15 -15.49
N ALA A 523 -13.81 -14.96 -16.55
CA ALA A 523 -12.62 -15.75 -16.84
C ALA A 523 -11.43 -15.45 -15.92
N VAL A 524 -11.38 -14.23 -15.35
CA VAL A 524 -10.28 -13.79 -14.47
C VAL A 524 -10.83 -13.02 -13.27
N SER A 525 -10.23 -13.23 -12.10
CA SER A 525 -10.59 -12.45 -10.93
C SER A 525 -10.24 -10.97 -11.12
N HIS A 526 -10.98 -10.07 -10.46
CA HIS A 526 -10.65 -8.63 -10.40
C HIS A 526 -9.19 -8.35 -10.07
N SER A 527 -8.58 -9.19 -9.23
CA SER A 527 -7.20 -9.02 -8.79
C SER A 527 -6.15 -9.41 -9.84
N ALA A 528 -6.49 -10.36 -10.72
CA ALA A 528 -5.63 -10.85 -11.80
C ALA A 528 -5.81 -10.04 -13.10
N PHE A 529 -6.94 -9.33 -13.24
CA PHE A 529 -7.28 -8.54 -14.43
C PHE A 529 -6.12 -7.65 -14.96
N PRO A 530 -5.35 -6.91 -14.13
CA PRO A 530 -4.23 -6.11 -14.63
C PRO A 530 -3.10 -6.94 -15.26
N THR A 531 -2.81 -8.13 -14.72
CA THR A 531 -1.81 -9.05 -15.27
C THR A 531 -2.21 -9.50 -16.67
N TYR A 532 -3.48 -9.87 -16.86
CA TYR A 532 -4.01 -10.34 -18.13
C TYR A 532 -4.14 -9.19 -19.15
N CYS A 533 -4.46 -7.98 -18.71
CA CYS A 533 -4.38 -6.78 -19.56
C CYS A 533 -2.95 -6.55 -20.05
N ALA A 534 -1.96 -6.59 -19.15
CA ALA A 534 -0.56 -6.42 -19.54
C ALA A 534 -0.08 -7.53 -20.50
N LEU A 535 -0.48 -8.79 -20.28
CA LEU A 535 -0.19 -9.90 -21.20
C LEU A 535 -0.84 -9.70 -22.58
N ALA A 536 -2.07 -9.19 -22.61
CA ALA A 536 -2.77 -8.86 -23.86
C ALA A 536 -2.11 -7.69 -24.60
N GLU A 537 -1.62 -6.67 -23.90
CA GLU A 537 -0.93 -5.52 -24.49
C GLU A 537 0.43 -5.92 -25.09
N ILE A 538 1.26 -6.69 -24.37
CA ILE A 538 2.57 -7.13 -24.89
C ILE A 538 2.45 -8.13 -26.04
N SER A 539 1.33 -8.83 -26.16
CA SER A 539 1.03 -9.76 -27.25
C SER A 539 0.22 -9.11 -28.39
N CYS A 540 -0.01 -7.80 -28.32
CA CYS A 540 -0.85 -7.05 -29.27
C CYS A 540 -2.25 -7.64 -29.45
N ALA A 541 -2.80 -8.30 -28.43
CA ALA A 541 -4.13 -8.92 -28.45
C ALA A 541 -5.23 -7.97 -27.95
N GLY A 542 -4.88 -7.01 -27.10
CA GLY A 542 -5.80 -5.96 -26.65
C GLY A 542 -5.11 -4.72 -26.13
N LEU A 543 -5.87 -3.64 -25.95
CA LEU A 543 -5.40 -2.37 -25.40
C LEU A 543 -6.30 -1.94 -24.23
N HIS A 544 -5.72 -1.65 -23.07
CA HIS A 544 -6.48 -1.07 -21.96
C HIS A 544 -6.70 0.44 -22.18
N LEU A 545 -7.95 0.84 -22.28
CA LEU A 545 -8.41 2.24 -22.35
C LEU A 545 -8.77 2.74 -20.95
N SER A 546 -8.18 3.86 -20.54
CA SER A 546 -8.38 4.40 -19.18
C SER A 546 -9.86 4.77 -18.96
N GLY A 547 -10.47 4.24 -17.90
CA GLY A 547 -11.88 4.50 -17.58
C GLY A 547 -12.91 3.66 -18.36
N GLU A 548 -12.51 2.98 -19.44
CA GLU A 548 -13.43 2.16 -20.27
C GLU A 548 -13.21 0.65 -20.13
N GLY A 549 -11.97 0.19 -19.95
CA GLY A 549 -11.63 -1.25 -19.92
C GLY A 549 -10.72 -1.66 -21.07
N ILE A 550 -10.60 -2.96 -21.36
CA ILE A 550 -9.72 -3.49 -22.42
C ILE A 550 -10.50 -3.87 -23.68
N CYS A 551 -10.07 -3.39 -24.85
CA CYS A 551 -10.66 -3.76 -26.15
C CYS A 551 -9.78 -4.74 -26.91
N ALA A 552 -10.38 -5.54 -27.80
CA ALA A 552 -9.61 -6.42 -28.68
C ALA A 552 -8.87 -5.62 -29.76
N THR A 553 -7.61 -5.97 -30.02
CA THR A 553 -6.81 -5.39 -31.09
C THR A 553 -6.30 -6.44 -32.07
N SER A 554 -7.21 -7.32 -32.51
CA SER A 554 -6.90 -8.50 -33.31
C SER A 554 -6.66 -8.22 -34.80
N PHE A 555 -6.86 -6.99 -35.28
CA PHE A 555 -6.79 -6.64 -36.70
C PHE A 555 -5.38 -6.19 -37.12
N TYR A 556 -4.82 -6.89 -38.12
CA TYR A 556 -3.51 -6.62 -38.70
C TYR A 556 -3.69 -6.27 -40.19
N PRO A 557 -4.02 -5.01 -40.52
CA PRO A 557 -4.21 -4.60 -41.90
C PRO A 557 -2.91 -4.68 -42.71
N ASP A 558 -3.06 -4.93 -44.01
CA ASP A 558 -2.01 -4.65 -44.98
C ASP A 558 -1.77 -3.13 -45.10
N LEU A 559 -0.71 -2.73 -45.82
CA LEU A 559 -0.32 -1.33 -45.91
C LEU A 559 -1.38 -0.43 -46.53
N LYS A 560 -2.14 -0.93 -47.51
CA LYS A 560 -3.14 -0.15 -48.22
C LYS A 560 -4.38 0.04 -47.35
N ALA A 561 -4.91 -1.06 -46.79
CA ALA A 561 -6.02 -1.05 -45.86
C ALA A 561 -5.70 -0.20 -44.61
N PHE A 562 -4.47 -0.30 -44.09
CA PHE A 562 -4.04 0.54 -42.97
C PHE A 562 -4.06 2.01 -43.33
N SER A 563 -3.53 2.39 -44.50
CA SER A 563 -3.46 3.79 -44.93
C SER A 563 -4.85 4.42 -45.07
N GLU A 564 -5.78 3.69 -45.69
CA GLU A 564 -7.18 4.12 -45.83
C GLU A 564 -7.86 4.31 -44.46
N ILE A 565 -7.67 3.37 -43.53
CA ILE A 565 -8.22 3.45 -42.17
C ILE A 565 -7.58 4.60 -41.37
N ALA A 566 -6.26 4.75 -41.45
CA ALA A 566 -5.51 5.79 -40.75
C ALA A 566 -5.98 7.19 -41.15
N ILE A 567 -6.14 7.43 -42.47
CA ILE A 567 -6.64 8.69 -43.02
C ILE A 567 -8.09 8.92 -42.62
N LYS A 568 -8.96 7.91 -42.77
CA LYS A 568 -10.38 8.02 -42.43
C LYS A 568 -10.60 8.33 -40.95
N SER A 569 -9.88 7.63 -40.07
CA SER A 569 -9.94 7.85 -38.62
C SER A 569 -9.46 9.26 -38.27
N TYR A 570 -8.35 9.72 -38.86
CA TYR A 570 -7.87 11.09 -38.69
C TYR A 570 -8.92 12.13 -39.15
N GLN A 571 -9.48 11.99 -40.35
CA GLN A 571 -10.47 12.92 -40.89
C GLN A 571 -11.73 12.99 -40.03
N THR A 572 -12.17 11.86 -39.48
CA THR A 572 -13.34 11.77 -38.60
C THR A 572 -13.10 12.52 -37.28
N LEU A 573 -11.90 12.40 -36.72
CA LEU A 573 -11.52 13.07 -35.46
C LEU A 573 -11.22 14.56 -35.65
N ALA A 574 -10.59 14.94 -36.77
CA ALA A 574 -10.13 16.30 -37.01
C ALA A 574 -11.26 17.33 -37.01
N LYS A 575 -12.47 17.01 -37.51
CA LYS A 575 -13.64 17.91 -37.51
C LYS A 575 -13.35 19.36 -37.98
N GLY A 576 -12.38 19.55 -38.87
CA GLY A 576 -11.94 20.86 -39.38
C GLY A 576 -10.66 21.42 -38.74
N GLU A 577 -10.14 20.80 -37.69
CA GLU A 577 -8.83 21.11 -37.10
C GLU A 577 -7.68 20.53 -37.93
N LYS A 578 -6.52 21.22 -37.90
CA LYS A 578 -5.33 20.82 -38.67
C LYS A 578 -4.52 19.71 -38.01
N TYR A 579 -4.60 19.56 -36.69
CA TYR A 579 -3.87 18.56 -35.92
C TYR A 579 -4.79 18.01 -34.82
N ILE A 580 -4.65 16.73 -34.52
CA ILE A 580 -5.37 16.07 -33.41
C ILE A 580 -4.37 15.44 -32.43
N LEU A 581 -4.81 15.17 -31.20
CA LEU A 581 -3.97 14.45 -30.23
C LEU A 581 -3.63 13.05 -30.73
N THR A 582 -2.34 12.72 -30.73
CA THR A 582 -1.83 11.41 -31.19
C THR A 582 -2.41 10.26 -30.36
N GLY A 583 -2.54 10.46 -29.03
CA GLY A 583 -3.12 9.47 -28.13
C GLY A 583 -4.58 9.15 -28.48
N LEU A 584 -5.39 10.18 -28.75
CA LEU A 584 -6.79 10.03 -29.15
C LEU A 584 -6.91 9.22 -30.45
N TRP A 585 -6.08 9.53 -31.44
CA TRP A 585 -6.05 8.79 -32.71
C TRP A 585 -5.69 7.30 -32.51
N LEU A 586 -4.69 6.99 -31.68
CA LEU A 586 -4.31 5.61 -31.37
C LEU A 586 -5.42 4.84 -30.63
N GLU A 587 -6.09 5.48 -29.67
CA GLU A 587 -7.20 4.87 -28.95
C GLU A 587 -8.40 4.62 -29.87
N THR A 588 -8.71 5.54 -30.78
CA THR A 588 -9.76 5.35 -31.81
C THR A 588 -9.42 4.19 -32.74
N LEU A 589 -8.17 4.08 -33.21
CA LEU A 589 -7.74 2.95 -34.04
C LEU A 589 -7.90 1.60 -33.32
N ALA A 590 -7.56 1.55 -32.03
CA ALA A 590 -7.72 0.33 -31.23
C ALA A 590 -9.20 0.03 -30.96
N LYS A 591 -9.99 1.03 -30.56
CA LYS A 591 -11.39 0.87 -30.17
C LYS A 591 -12.28 0.54 -31.36
N GLU A 592 -12.22 1.30 -32.44
CA GLU A 592 -13.16 1.19 -33.57
C GLU A 592 -12.71 0.19 -34.62
N TYR A 593 -11.40 0.07 -34.84
CA TYR A 593 -10.85 -0.75 -35.93
C TYR A 593 -10.07 -1.97 -35.44
N GLY A 594 -9.85 -2.11 -34.12
CA GLY A 594 -9.11 -3.24 -33.56
C GLY A 594 -7.64 -3.25 -33.93
N ILE A 595 -7.04 -2.09 -34.21
CA ILE A 595 -5.61 -1.97 -34.59
C ILE A 595 -4.80 -1.59 -33.36
N HIS A 596 -3.86 -2.45 -32.95
CA HIS A 596 -3.02 -2.19 -31.77
C HIS A 596 -2.04 -1.02 -32.02
N PRO A 597 -1.72 -0.16 -31.02
CA PRO A 597 -0.80 0.96 -31.20
C PRO A 597 0.59 0.59 -31.74
N ILE A 598 1.12 -0.59 -31.39
CA ILE A 598 2.40 -1.09 -31.93
C ILE A 598 2.29 -1.36 -33.44
N ILE A 599 1.19 -1.98 -33.88
CA ILE A 599 0.91 -2.24 -35.29
C ILE A 599 0.73 -0.92 -36.02
N ALA A 600 -0.04 0.01 -35.45
CA ALA A 600 -0.26 1.33 -36.01
C ALA A 600 1.05 2.10 -36.19
N ARG A 601 1.95 2.08 -35.19
CA ARG A 601 3.29 2.68 -35.29
C ARG A 601 4.11 2.08 -36.43
N ASN A 602 4.17 0.75 -36.53
CA ASN A 602 4.96 0.07 -37.56
C ASN A 602 4.40 0.35 -38.96
N ARG A 603 3.09 0.16 -39.15
CA ARG A 603 2.41 0.37 -40.42
C ARG A 603 2.41 1.84 -40.85
N LEU A 604 2.33 2.80 -39.92
CA LEU A 604 2.44 4.22 -40.24
C LEU A 604 3.81 4.57 -40.84
N ASN A 605 4.89 4.03 -40.26
CA ASN A 605 6.24 4.24 -40.79
C ASN A 605 6.44 3.57 -42.15
N GLU A 606 5.91 2.36 -42.33
CA GLU A 606 5.99 1.63 -43.60
C GLU A 606 5.15 2.30 -44.70
N ALA A 607 3.92 2.71 -44.40
CA ALA A 607 3.02 3.40 -45.33
C ALA A 607 3.58 4.76 -45.75
N GLN A 608 4.23 5.48 -44.83
CA GLN A 608 4.94 6.72 -45.17
C GLN A 608 6.11 6.45 -46.13
N LYS A 609 6.94 5.43 -45.86
CA LYS A 609 8.05 5.05 -46.75
C LYS A 609 7.58 4.57 -48.11
N ALA A 610 6.44 3.88 -48.16
CA ALA A 610 5.79 3.42 -49.39
C ALA A 610 5.06 4.55 -50.15
N GLY A 611 4.99 5.77 -49.58
CA GLY A 611 4.34 6.91 -50.20
C GLY A 611 2.81 6.84 -50.23
N LEU A 612 2.18 6.03 -49.38
CA LEU A 612 0.72 5.88 -49.31
C LEU A 612 0.06 6.99 -48.47
N LEU A 613 0.80 7.56 -47.52
CA LEU A 613 0.37 8.67 -46.69
C LEU A 613 1.55 9.56 -46.31
N GLU A 614 1.25 10.77 -45.89
CA GLU A 614 2.17 11.65 -45.17
C GLU A 614 1.70 11.83 -43.73
N ARG A 615 2.67 12.07 -42.85
CA ARG A 615 2.42 12.40 -41.46
C ARG A 615 3.21 13.62 -41.04
N TYR A 616 2.57 14.47 -40.26
CA TYR A 616 3.15 15.67 -39.67
C TYR A 616 2.87 15.65 -38.17
N THR A 617 3.77 16.22 -37.38
CA THR A 617 3.62 16.27 -35.91
C THR A 617 3.97 17.66 -35.39
N GLU A 618 3.24 18.11 -34.36
CA GLU A 618 3.40 19.44 -33.73
C GLU A 618 3.16 19.35 -32.21
N GLY A 619 3.59 20.38 -31.47
CA GLY A 619 3.44 20.51 -30.03
C GLY A 619 4.61 19.90 -29.25
N SER A 620 4.85 20.39 -28.04
CA SER A 620 5.89 19.86 -27.12
C SER A 620 5.44 19.81 -25.65
N THR A 621 4.23 20.27 -25.35
CA THR A 621 3.73 20.35 -23.98
C THR A 621 2.74 19.20 -23.73
N PRO A 622 3.13 18.18 -22.94
CA PRO A 622 2.21 17.10 -22.58
C PRO A 622 1.11 17.62 -21.65
N GLU A 623 -0.14 17.38 -22.01
CA GLU A 623 -1.28 17.67 -21.16
C GLU A 623 -1.40 16.62 -20.04
N THR A 624 -1.25 17.06 -18.80
CA THR A 624 -1.22 16.18 -17.61
C THR A 624 -2.57 15.50 -17.34
N GLN A 625 -3.67 15.99 -17.91
CA GLN A 625 -4.99 15.37 -17.77
C GLN A 625 -5.07 13.95 -18.36
N PHE A 626 -4.20 13.60 -19.31
CA PHE A 626 -4.19 12.29 -19.98
C PHE A 626 -3.08 11.34 -19.48
N GLU A 627 -2.43 11.64 -18.35
CA GLU A 627 -1.32 10.83 -17.82
C GLU A 627 -1.69 9.37 -17.51
N LYS A 628 -2.98 9.09 -17.27
CA LYS A 628 -3.52 7.76 -16.96
C LYS A 628 -3.68 6.86 -18.18
N HIS A 629 -3.51 7.38 -19.40
CA HIS A 629 -3.62 6.64 -20.65
C HIS A 629 -2.27 6.04 -21.01
N THR A 630 -2.06 4.80 -20.56
CA THR A 630 -0.78 4.10 -20.66
C THR A 630 -0.95 2.69 -21.20
N MET A 631 0.08 2.18 -21.86
CA MET A 631 0.12 0.81 -22.40
C MET A 631 1.44 0.14 -21.99
N HIS A 632 1.41 -1.17 -21.72
CA HIS A 632 2.62 -1.98 -21.61
C HIS A 632 3.13 -2.37 -23.00
N TYR A 633 4.40 -2.12 -23.25
CA TYR A 633 5.07 -2.37 -24.52
C TYR A 633 6.30 -3.25 -24.29
N LEU A 634 6.46 -4.28 -25.12
CA LEU A 634 7.65 -5.14 -25.14
C LEU A 634 8.78 -4.46 -25.91
N THR A 635 9.93 -4.27 -25.27
CA THR A 635 11.14 -3.75 -25.90
C THR A 635 12.35 -4.63 -25.56
N LEU A 636 13.50 -4.32 -26.15
CA LEU A 636 14.77 -4.96 -25.82
C LEU A 636 15.68 -3.97 -25.12
N ASP A 637 16.17 -4.35 -23.94
CA ASP A 637 17.25 -3.66 -23.25
C ASP A 637 18.47 -4.58 -23.22
N ASN A 638 19.58 -4.16 -23.85
CA ASN A 638 20.80 -4.97 -24.01
C ASN A 638 20.53 -6.39 -24.57
N GLY A 639 19.56 -6.53 -25.48
CA GLY A 639 19.20 -7.82 -26.08
C GLY A 639 18.31 -8.72 -25.21
N VAL A 640 17.86 -8.22 -24.04
CA VAL A 640 16.93 -8.91 -23.14
C VAL A 640 15.53 -8.30 -23.27
N PRO A 641 14.46 -9.10 -23.38
CA PRO A 641 13.09 -8.60 -23.40
C PRO A 641 12.72 -7.91 -22.08
N VAL A 642 12.27 -6.66 -22.17
CA VAL A 642 11.83 -5.83 -21.02
C VAL A 642 10.48 -5.20 -21.34
N ILE A 643 9.63 -5.07 -20.31
CA ILE A 643 8.34 -4.38 -20.44
C ILE A 643 8.52 -2.94 -20.02
N GLN A 644 8.19 -2.02 -20.92
CA GLN A 644 8.11 -0.59 -20.63
C GLN A 644 6.66 -0.13 -20.61
N LYS A 645 6.36 0.80 -19.71
CA LYS A 645 5.05 1.46 -19.65
C LYS A 645 5.14 2.80 -20.37
N VAL A 646 4.43 2.93 -21.47
CA VAL A 646 4.44 4.14 -22.32
C VAL A 646 3.15 4.94 -22.15
N LYS A 647 3.23 6.27 -22.25
CA LYS A 647 2.07 7.17 -22.19
C LYS A 647 1.63 7.51 -23.61
N LEU A 648 0.39 7.17 -23.97
CA LEU A 648 -0.10 7.31 -25.36
C LEU A 648 -0.20 8.77 -25.82
N TYR A 649 -0.45 9.69 -24.90
CA TYR A 649 -0.66 11.12 -25.17
C TYR A 649 0.63 11.97 -25.11
N ARG A 650 1.80 11.36 -24.93
CA ARG A 650 3.10 12.07 -24.96
C ARG A 650 3.74 12.13 -26.33
N GLY A 651 3.22 11.40 -27.32
CA GLY A 651 3.65 11.47 -28.73
C GLY A 651 4.98 10.79 -29.07
N ASP A 652 5.87 10.67 -28.08
CA ASP A 652 7.18 10.00 -28.13
C ASP A 652 7.10 8.52 -28.57
N PHE A 653 5.97 7.86 -28.33
CA PHE A 653 5.74 6.49 -28.76
C PHE A 653 5.68 6.32 -30.29
N VAL A 654 5.00 7.22 -31.01
CA VAL A 654 4.80 7.12 -32.48
C VAL A 654 6.01 7.64 -33.24
N ILE A 655 6.68 8.67 -32.70
CA ILE A 655 7.95 9.20 -33.22
C ILE A 655 8.95 9.27 -32.06
N PRO A 656 9.81 8.25 -31.93
CA PRO A 656 10.89 8.27 -30.95
C PRO A 656 11.70 9.57 -31.08
N VAL A 657 12.11 10.15 -29.95
CA VAL A 657 12.92 11.39 -29.87
C VAL A 657 12.16 12.70 -30.12
N ARG A 658 10.87 12.67 -30.51
CA ARG A 658 10.02 13.88 -30.59
C ARG A 658 8.88 13.82 -29.58
N ALA A 659 8.80 14.81 -28.68
CA ALA A 659 7.71 14.94 -27.69
C ALA A 659 6.42 15.53 -28.30
N SER A 660 6.14 15.20 -29.57
CA SER A 660 5.06 15.85 -30.32
C SER A 660 3.72 15.20 -30.06
N VAL A 661 2.90 15.88 -29.28
CA VAL A 661 1.62 15.39 -28.77
C VAL A 661 0.51 15.34 -29.81
N SER A 662 0.66 16.07 -30.93
CA SER A 662 -0.36 16.12 -31.98
C SER A 662 0.14 15.62 -33.33
N ILE A 663 -0.75 15.01 -34.11
CA ILE A 663 -0.51 14.41 -35.41
C ILE A 663 -1.48 14.95 -36.47
N ARG A 664 -0.98 15.06 -37.71
CA ARG A 664 -1.76 15.28 -38.93
C ARG A 664 -1.40 14.19 -39.93
N ILE A 665 -2.40 13.57 -40.55
CA ILE A 665 -2.23 12.50 -41.54
C ILE A 665 -2.91 12.91 -42.84
N GLU A 666 -2.21 12.76 -43.96
CA GLU A 666 -2.71 13.11 -45.28
C GLU A 666 -2.50 11.94 -46.25
N GLY A 667 -3.47 11.69 -47.13
CA GLY A 667 -3.25 10.78 -48.25
C GLY A 667 -2.40 11.45 -49.32
N LYS A 668 -1.43 10.72 -49.88
CA LYS A 668 -0.82 11.15 -51.14
C LYS A 668 -1.79 10.83 -52.28
N GLN A 669 -2.09 11.85 -53.08
CA GLN A 669 -2.76 11.67 -54.37
C GLN A 669 -1.84 10.96 -55.35
#